data_AF-A0AAE1JAT7-F1
#
_entry.id   AF-A0AAE1JAT7-F1
#
_cell.length_a   1.000
_cell.length_b   1.000
_cell.length_c   1.000
_cell.angle_alpha   90.00
_cell.angle_beta   90.00
_cell.angle_gamma   90.00
#
_symmetry.space_group_name_H-M   'P 1'
#
loop_
_entity.id
_entity.type
_entity.pdbx_description
1 polymer ?
#
loop_
_entity_poly.entity_id
_entity_poly.type
_entity_poly.pdbx_seq_one_letter_code
_entity_poly.pdbx_strand_id
1 'polypeptide(L)'
;MGSLESGIPLKKGSLFGSQSSRKERHPFSQRFRSSFSRLLFKKLDYVQWICTVAVFLFFIVIFQMFLPSSIIEKSEGSSRAKLLSGTLLNYEDIEKYVLDIEEATRFLPKISEKFNREANLFNGTGQHFGYRKPQLALISGELLADSQQLLLVTIASVLLEIGYSVQVFSLEDGPVHDVWINLGVPITVIKTCCKLENTVDWLSYDGVIVNSLEAKGAFSCFLQEPFKSIPLIWIIHENALAHRARKYTINGQCELLNDWSRAFNRSTVVVFPNHALPMLYSIFDAGNFFVIPGSPAEQIEADAFMASNNLRPEMGYGLEDIVIAIVGSQFFHKGLWLGHAIVLKALSPLLADFPSNTDNSSAHLRIIVHTGESSNNYSMALETMAHTLKYPSGTIKHIAGDLIADSVIDTADIVIYGSFLEEQSFPEILVKAMCFGKPIIAPDIPTIRKYVDDRVNGYIFPKENSRVLTKIMLEVIAKGKISPLARNIASIGRTTSKNLLVSETIDGYANLLQNILRLPSEVALPKAVSEISPNLKEQWQWHLFEAVSNFTYQNSTARSNTYLDKYEEQWNHPPKSRSSGTIADHDSFLYRIWEEEKNIQIATTRRRREEEQLKDRIEQSRATWEEVYRNAKRADRSKHDLHERDEGELERIGQPLTIYEPYFGEGTWPFLHGRSLYRGIGLSTKGRRPGTDDIDAPSRLPLLNNPYYRDILGDYGAFLAIANRVDRIHKNAWIGFQSWRASARKASLSRTAENALLYAIQSQRYGDALYFWVRMDKDLQKPLQNDFWSFCDATNAGNCKFAFSEALKIMYGIKGDLESLPPMPVDGDTWSVMQSWALPTRSFLEFVMFSRMFVDALDVQMYDKHNSSGRCYLSLSKDKHCYSRLLELLVNVWAYHSARRMVYVNPETGLMQEQHNFKNRKGHMWIKWFSYTTLKSMDEDLAELSDSKAISGHWLWPSTGEVFWQGIYERERNQRHKDKVKRKQKSLEKLERMRKRHRQKVIGKYVKPPPEEEEGSDLPKEA
;
A
#
# COMPACT_ATOMS: atom_id res chain seq x y z
N MET A 1 4.86 7.24 -75.16
CA MET A 1 5.29 6.16 -76.09
C MET A 1 5.86 5.06 -75.22
N GLY A 2 5.45 3.79 -75.28
CA GLY A 2 4.40 3.16 -76.10
C GLY A 2 4.86 1.79 -76.62
N SER A 3 3.96 0.80 -76.62
CA SER A 3 4.10 -0.55 -77.22
C SER A 3 5.25 -1.44 -76.72
N LEU A 4 4.98 -2.59 -76.08
CA LEU A 4 4.42 -3.85 -76.63
C LEU A 4 5.41 -4.63 -77.52
N GLU A 5 5.67 -5.87 -77.14
CA GLU A 5 5.28 -7.00 -78.00
C GLU A 5 4.98 -8.26 -77.17
N SER A 6 4.54 -9.34 -77.83
CA SER A 6 3.46 -10.20 -77.29
C SER A 6 3.55 -11.68 -77.66
N GLY A 7 2.76 -12.50 -76.95
CA GLY A 7 2.25 -13.76 -77.49
C GLY A 7 1.19 -14.39 -76.57
N ILE A 8 0.17 -15.16 -76.98
CA ILE A 8 -0.61 -15.42 -78.22
C ILE A 8 -1.55 -16.62 -77.85
N PRO A 9 -2.73 -16.85 -78.47
CA PRO A 9 -4.00 -16.65 -77.76
C PRO A 9 -5.10 -17.76 -77.99
N LEU A 10 -6.39 -17.36 -77.92
CA LEU A 10 -7.61 -17.87 -78.63
C LEU A 10 -8.60 -18.86 -77.95
N LYS A 11 -9.81 -18.35 -77.59
CA LYS A 11 -11.08 -18.32 -78.39
C LYS A 11 -12.16 -17.55 -77.58
N LYS A 12 -12.74 -16.43 -78.05
CA LYS A 12 -13.94 -16.23 -78.93
C LYS A 12 -15.25 -16.87 -78.42
N GLY A 13 -16.38 -16.16 -78.29
CA GLY A 13 -16.65 -14.70 -78.46
C GLY A 13 -18.14 -14.32 -78.37
N SER A 14 -18.49 -13.13 -78.94
CA SER A 14 -19.84 -12.58 -79.25
C SER A 14 -20.54 -11.67 -78.19
N LEU A 15 -21.35 -10.61 -78.48
CA LEU A 15 -21.40 -9.55 -79.55
C LEU A 15 -22.42 -8.41 -79.15
N PHE A 16 -22.18 -7.14 -79.53
CA PHE A 16 -23.09 -5.93 -79.55
C PHE A 16 -23.83 -5.49 -78.23
N GLY A 17 -24.26 -4.24 -77.98
CA GLY A 17 -24.10 -2.92 -78.64
C GLY A 17 -24.93 -1.78 -77.98
N SER A 18 -24.38 -0.55 -77.92
CA SER A 18 -25.03 0.81 -77.82
C SER A 18 -26.17 1.20 -76.83
N GLN A 19 -25.93 2.30 -76.07
CA GLN A 19 -26.88 3.38 -75.62
C GLN A 19 -28.09 3.00 -74.69
N SER A 20 -28.65 3.83 -73.79
CA SER A 20 -28.56 5.30 -73.54
C SER A 20 -28.84 5.71 -72.06
N SER A 21 -28.42 6.94 -71.71
CA SER A 21 -28.91 7.88 -70.68
C SER A 21 -29.70 7.42 -69.42
N ARG A 22 -29.23 7.82 -68.22
CA ARG A 22 -29.76 9.00 -67.47
C ARG A 22 -29.05 9.29 -66.11
N LYS A 23 -28.81 10.58 -65.88
CA LYS A 23 -28.87 11.36 -64.61
C LYS A 23 -28.03 11.02 -63.36
N GLU A 24 -27.24 12.03 -63.00
CA GLU A 24 -27.15 12.70 -61.69
C GLU A 24 -26.56 11.98 -60.45
N ARG A 25 -25.40 12.52 -60.05
CA ARG A 25 -25.02 13.02 -58.70
C ARG A 25 -25.43 12.19 -57.46
N HIS A 26 -24.39 11.81 -56.71
CA HIS A 26 -24.39 11.46 -55.28
C HIS A 26 -25.50 12.13 -54.44
N PRO A 27 -25.98 11.44 -53.40
CA PRO A 27 -25.35 11.73 -52.09
C PRO A 27 -25.25 10.55 -51.11
N PHE A 28 -24.54 10.83 -50.02
CA PHE A 28 -24.51 10.14 -48.72
C PHE A 28 -23.95 8.72 -48.59
N SER A 29 -22.81 8.69 -47.89
CA SER A 29 -22.34 7.60 -47.04
C SER A 29 -23.44 6.92 -46.23
N GLN A 30 -23.62 5.62 -46.44
CA GLN A 30 -24.16 4.74 -45.39
C GLN A 30 -23.02 4.07 -44.63
N ARG A 31 -23.26 3.81 -43.34
CA ARG A 31 -22.35 3.16 -42.39
C ARG A 31 -21.90 1.79 -42.93
N PHE A 32 -20.59 1.58 -43.04
CA PHE A 32 -20.04 0.22 -43.02
C PHE A 32 -19.69 -0.17 -41.59
N ARG A 33 -20.51 -1.04 -41.00
CA ARG A 33 -20.06 -1.93 -39.93
C ARG A 33 -18.98 -2.84 -40.52
N SER A 34 -17.80 -2.91 -39.91
CA SER A 34 -16.73 -3.81 -40.34
C SER A 34 -17.04 -5.25 -39.95
N SER A 35 -17.80 -5.95 -40.80
CA SER A 35 -18.01 -7.40 -40.66
C SER A 35 -16.81 -8.18 -41.21
N PHE A 36 -15.74 -8.30 -40.44
CA PHE A 36 -14.63 -9.20 -40.75
C PHE A 36 -14.83 -10.58 -40.09
N SER A 37 -15.84 -11.30 -40.56
CA SER A 37 -15.96 -12.75 -40.38
C SER A 37 -16.82 -13.37 -41.48
N ARG A 38 -16.25 -13.48 -42.69
CA ARG A 38 -16.75 -14.44 -43.69
C ARG A 38 -15.74 -14.75 -44.79
N LEU A 39 -14.94 -15.79 -44.54
CA LEU A 39 -14.47 -16.67 -45.60
C LEU A 39 -14.45 -18.10 -45.07
N LEU A 40 -14.91 -19.04 -45.91
CA LEU A 40 -14.86 -20.49 -45.72
C LEU A 40 -15.77 -21.12 -44.65
N PHE A 41 -17.08 -20.96 -44.82
CA PHE A 41 -17.99 -22.10 -44.69
C PHE A 41 -18.92 -22.16 -45.91
N LYS A 42 -18.48 -22.88 -46.95
CA LYS A 42 -19.42 -23.56 -47.86
C LYS A 42 -20.12 -24.65 -47.05
N LYS A 43 -21.37 -24.97 -47.40
CA LYS A 43 -22.21 -25.97 -46.71
C LYS A 43 -21.39 -27.22 -46.35
N LEU A 44 -21.14 -27.41 -45.05
CA LEU A 44 -20.73 -28.67 -44.46
C LEU A 44 -21.96 -29.25 -43.78
N ASP A 45 -22.32 -30.48 -44.12
CA ASP A 45 -23.52 -31.10 -43.61
C ASP A 45 -23.45 -31.31 -42.10
N TYR A 46 -24.61 -31.22 -41.44
CA TYR A 46 -24.74 -31.35 -39.99
C TYR A 46 -24.16 -32.67 -39.46
N VAL A 47 -24.25 -33.74 -40.26
CA VAL A 47 -23.65 -35.05 -40.02
C VAL A 47 -22.12 -34.96 -39.94
N GLN A 48 -21.49 -34.17 -40.80
CA GLN A 48 -20.04 -34.03 -40.85
C GLN A 48 -19.50 -33.29 -39.62
N TRP A 49 -20.28 -32.36 -39.06
CA TRP A 49 -19.96 -31.69 -37.78
C TRP A 49 -20.02 -32.68 -36.61
N ILE A 50 -21.06 -33.52 -36.55
CA ILE A 50 -21.19 -34.60 -35.56
C ILE A 50 -20.01 -35.59 -35.68
N CYS A 51 -19.64 -35.99 -36.90
CA CYS A 51 -18.47 -36.85 -37.11
C CYS A 51 -17.17 -36.20 -36.65
N THR A 52 -16.94 -34.89 -36.92
CA THR A 52 -15.73 -34.21 -36.43
C THR A 52 -15.68 -34.11 -34.91
N VAL A 53 -16.83 -33.89 -34.24
CA VAL A 53 -16.90 -33.87 -32.76
C VAL A 53 -16.66 -35.28 -32.19
N ALA A 54 -17.24 -36.32 -32.79
CA ALA A 54 -17.01 -37.70 -32.37
C ALA A 54 -15.55 -38.13 -32.54
N VAL A 55 -14.90 -37.78 -33.66
CA VAL A 55 -13.46 -38.04 -33.87
C VAL A 55 -12.60 -37.25 -32.89
N PHE A 56 -12.93 -35.98 -32.60
CA PHE A 56 -12.22 -35.18 -31.62
C PHE A 56 -12.32 -35.77 -30.19
N LEU A 57 -13.51 -36.21 -29.78
CA LEU A 57 -13.72 -36.91 -28.51
C LEU A 57 -12.97 -38.26 -28.45
N PHE A 58 -12.94 -39.02 -29.55
CA PHE A 58 -12.19 -40.26 -29.66
C PHE A 58 -10.67 -40.03 -29.53
N PHE A 59 -10.15 -38.96 -30.14
CA PHE A 59 -8.75 -38.56 -29.97
C PHE A 59 -8.44 -38.12 -28.53
N ILE A 60 -9.34 -37.40 -27.85
CA ILE A 60 -9.16 -37.07 -26.41
C ILE A 60 -9.08 -38.33 -25.56
N VAL A 61 -9.96 -39.31 -25.77
CA VAL A 61 -9.97 -40.58 -25.04
C VAL A 61 -8.69 -41.39 -25.30
N ILE A 62 -8.20 -41.44 -26.54
CA ILE A 62 -6.90 -42.06 -26.86
C ILE A 62 -5.75 -41.30 -26.18
N PHE A 63 -5.74 -39.96 -26.22
CA PHE A 63 -4.68 -39.16 -25.60
C PHE A 63 -4.64 -39.32 -24.08
N GLN A 64 -5.79 -39.51 -23.43
CA GLN A 64 -5.88 -39.85 -22.01
C GLN A 64 -5.39 -41.29 -21.69
N MET A 65 -5.57 -42.25 -22.61
CA MET A 65 -5.09 -43.63 -22.42
C MET A 65 -3.59 -43.84 -22.64
N PHE A 66 -2.88 -42.89 -23.25
CA PHE A 66 -1.43 -42.99 -23.53
C PHE A 66 -0.54 -42.09 -22.67
N LEU A 67 -1.08 -41.45 -21.62
CA LEU A 67 -0.28 -40.76 -20.60
C LEU A 67 0.26 -41.78 -19.56
N PRO A 68 1.59 -41.83 -19.30
CA PRO A 68 2.16 -42.82 -18.37
C PRO A 68 1.64 -42.67 -16.94
N SER A 69 1.34 -43.81 -16.30
CA SER A 69 0.87 -43.84 -14.91
C SER A 69 1.94 -43.39 -13.91
N SER A 70 1.71 -42.25 -13.28
CA SER A 70 2.32 -41.90 -11.99
C SER A 70 1.36 -41.05 -11.17
N ILE A 71 1.18 -41.42 -9.90
CA ILE A 71 0.43 -40.68 -8.86
C ILE A 71 -1.10 -40.66 -9.11
N ILE A 72 -1.78 -41.65 -8.52
CA ILE A 72 -3.24 -41.60 -8.30
C ILE A 72 -3.47 -40.82 -7.01
N GLU A 73 -3.67 -39.51 -7.13
CA GLU A 73 -4.37 -38.71 -6.13
C GLU A 73 -5.70 -38.25 -6.70
N LYS A 74 -6.78 -38.43 -5.94
CA LYS A 74 -8.11 -37.98 -6.34
C LYS A 74 -8.31 -36.51 -5.99
N SER A 75 -7.98 -35.61 -6.91
CA SER A 75 -8.53 -34.25 -6.90
C SER A 75 -9.62 -34.09 -7.96
N GLU A 76 -10.87 -33.91 -7.54
CA GLU A 76 -11.90 -33.29 -8.38
C GLU A 76 -12.22 -31.90 -7.82
N GLY A 77 -12.31 -30.89 -8.69
CA GLY A 77 -13.03 -29.65 -8.35
C GLY A 77 -12.26 -28.32 -8.35
N SER A 78 -11.41 -28.03 -9.34
CA SER A 78 -11.04 -26.63 -9.61
C SER A 78 -11.03 -26.27 -11.10
N SER A 79 -12.12 -25.67 -11.57
CA SER A 79 -12.14 -24.58 -12.57
C SER A 79 -13.56 -24.17 -12.96
N ARG A 80 -14.26 -23.45 -12.08
CA ARG A 80 -15.39 -22.60 -12.50
C ARG A 80 -15.42 -21.30 -11.72
N ALA A 81 -14.52 -20.40 -12.10
CA ALA A 81 -14.44 -19.08 -11.50
C ALA A 81 -15.62 -18.17 -11.93
N LYS A 82 -16.03 -17.32 -10.99
CA LYS A 82 -16.99 -16.20 -11.06
C LYS A 82 -18.48 -16.56 -11.06
N LEU A 83 -19.16 -15.79 -10.21
CA LEU A 83 -20.61 -15.60 -10.06
C LEU A 83 -21.36 -16.72 -9.32
N LEU A 84 -21.29 -16.70 -7.99
CA LEU A 84 -22.46 -16.83 -7.12
C LEU A 84 -22.21 -16.13 -5.79
N SER A 85 -23.22 -15.41 -5.31
CA SER A 85 -23.20 -14.64 -4.07
C SER A 85 -23.81 -15.47 -2.95
N GLY A 86 -23.20 -15.44 -1.76
CA GLY A 86 -23.83 -15.81 -0.50
C GLY A 86 -24.38 -17.24 -0.39
N THR A 87 -23.62 -18.14 0.21
CA THR A 87 -24.18 -19.36 0.82
C THR A 87 -23.40 -19.63 2.10
N LEU A 88 -24.10 -19.89 3.20
CA LEU A 88 -23.47 -20.29 4.47
C LEU A 88 -22.61 -21.54 4.24
N LEU A 89 -21.37 -21.51 4.72
CA LEU A 89 -20.63 -22.74 5.00
C LEU A 89 -21.04 -23.22 6.39
N ASN A 90 -21.50 -24.46 6.48
CA ASN A 90 -21.90 -25.06 7.75
C ASN A 90 -20.68 -25.42 8.60
N TYR A 91 -20.87 -25.41 9.91
CA TYR A 91 -19.83 -25.67 10.93
C TYR A 91 -19.10 -27.01 10.72
N GLU A 92 -19.82 -28.05 10.26
CA GLU A 92 -19.31 -29.40 10.01
C GLU A 92 -18.26 -29.46 8.88
N ASP A 93 -18.34 -28.59 7.86
CA ASP A 93 -17.38 -28.60 6.75
C ASP A 93 -15.99 -28.09 7.18
N ILE A 94 -15.92 -27.21 8.19
CA ILE A 94 -14.67 -26.66 8.71
C ILE A 94 -13.97 -27.67 9.63
N GLU A 95 -14.72 -28.38 10.49
CA GLU A 95 -14.16 -29.51 11.25
C GLU A 95 -13.58 -30.58 10.33
N LYS A 96 -14.23 -30.84 9.19
CA LYS A 96 -13.73 -31.81 8.22
C LYS A 96 -12.37 -31.41 7.62
N TYR A 97 -12.15 -30.14 7.30
CA TYR A 97 -10.84 -29.63 6.87
C TYR A 97 -9.75 -29.70 7.95
N VAL A 98 -10.14 -29.73 9.24
CA VAL A 98 -9.21 -29.93 10.37
C VAL A 98 -8.92 -31.42 10.62
N LEU A 99 -9.84 -32.31 10.26
CA LEU A 99 -9.74 -33.76 10.49
C LEU A 99 -9.11 -34.54 9.32
N ASP A 100 -9.20 -34.03 8.08
CA ASP A 100 -8.57 -34.61 6.88
C ASP A 100 -7.13 -34.08 6.64
N ILE A 101 -6.34 -33.89 7.70
CA ILE A 101 -4.87 -33.70 7.57
C ILE A 101 -4.23 -35.07 7.29
N GLU A 102 -4.27 -35.46 6.02
CA GLU A 102 -3.50 -36.57 5.45
C GLU A 102 -2.25 -35.99 4.77
N GLU A 103 -1.09 -36.56 5.11
CA GLU A 103 0.26 -35.96 4.96
C GLU A 103 0.52 -34.69 5.80
N ALA A 104 1.78 -34.54 6.24
CA ALA A 104 2.18 -33.46 7.14
C ALA A 104 2.22 -32.12 6.38
N THR A 105 1.19 -31.30 6.56
CA THR A 105 1.02 -30.01 5.88
C THR A 105 2.07 -28.98 6.34
N ARG A 106 3.23 -29.01 5.69
CA ARG A 106 4.24 -27.95 5.83
C ARG A 106 3.64 -26.64 5.32
N PHE A 107 3.40 -25.69 6.24
CA PHE A 107 3.18 -24.28 5.89
C PHE A 107 4.32 -23.81 4.98
N LEU A 108 4.01 -23.65 3.69
CA LEU A 108 4.92 -23.14 2.68
C LEU A 108 4.62 -21.65 2.47
N PRO A 109 5.47 -20.72 2.94
CA PRO A 109 5.23 -19.30 2.73
C PRO A 109 5.29 -18.97 1.24
N LYS A 110 4.11 -18.72 0.64
CA LYS A 110 3.95 -18.29 -0.77
C LYS A 110 4.85 -17.09 -1.13
N ILE A 111 5.18 -16.27 -0.14
CA ILE A 111 6.06 -15.10 -0.26
C ILE A 111 7.55 -15.46 -0.43
N SER A 112 8.02 -16.62 0.06
CA SER A 112 9.43 -17.03 -0.07
C SER A 112 9.83 -17.27 -1.52
N GLU A 113 8.96 -17.92 -2.33
CA GLU A 113 9.17 -18.02 -3.77
C GLU A 113 9.20 -16.65 -4.46
N LYS A 114 8.39 -15.70 -3.99
CA LYS A 114 8.35 -14.34 -4.53
C LYS A 114 9.67 -13.60 -4.24
N PHE A 115 10.18 -13.66 -3.01
CA PHE A 115 11.49 -13.10 -2.66
C PHE A 115 12.60 -13.72 -3.51
N ASN A 116 12.65 -15.04 -3.66
CA ASN A 116 13.67 -15.71 -4.48
C ASN A 116 13.60 -15.34 -5.97
N ARG A 117 12.40 -15.12 -6.53
CA ARG A 117 12.24 -14.63 -7.91
C ARG A 117 12.63 -13.17 -8.06
N GLU A 118 12.35 -12.33 -7.06
CA GLU A 118 12.71 -10.90 -7.10
C GLU A 118 14.22 -10.68 -6.84
N ALA A 119 14.84 -11.36 -5.88
CA ALA A 119 16.27 -11.25 -5.58
C ALA A 119 17.15 -11.56 -6.82
N ASN A 120 16.84 -12.64 -7.54
CA ASN A 120 17.53 -13.00 -8.79
C ASN A 120 17.37 -11.97 -9.93
N LEU A 121 16.43 -11.02 -9.81
CA LEU A 121 16.24 -9.91 -10.75
C LEU A 121 16.98 -8.62 -10.34
N PHE A 122 17.59 -8.55 -9.15
CA PHE A 122 18.20 -7.32 -8.60
C PHE A 122 19.68 -7.44 -8.19
N ASN A 123 20.39 -8.50 -8.57
CA ASN A 123 21.86 -8.55 -8.57
C ASN A 123 22.50 -7.62 -9.64
N GLY A 124 22.03 -6.39 -9.73
CA GLY A 124 22.65 -5.32 -10.50
C GLY A 124 23.60 -4.54 -9.61
N THR A 125 24.85 -4.39 -10.04
CA THR A 125 25.90 -3.61 -9.37
C THR A 125 25.62 -2.11 -9.48
N GLY A 126 24.57 -1.65 -8.82
CA GLY A 126 24.22 -0.24 -8.70
C GLY A 126 25.08 0.44 -7.65
N GLN A 127 25.64 1.61 -7.97
CA GLN A 127 26.43 2.37 -7.02
C GLN A 127 25.51 3.05 -6.00
N HIS A 128 25.42 2.50 -4.79
CA HIS A 128 24.84 3.19 -3.64
C HIS A 128 25.80 4.28 -3.18
N PHE A 129 25.26 5.46 -2.85
CA PHE A 129 26.07 6.59 -2.38
C PHE A 129 26.05 6.75 -0.86
N GLY A 130 25.00 6.27 -0.19
CA GLY A 130 25.01 6.05 1.25
C GLY A 130 25.05 7.28 2.15
N TYR A 131 24.40 8.39 1.76
CA TYR A 131 24.42 9.63 2.54
C TYR A 131 23.51 9.60 3.78
N ARG A 132 22.45 8.76 3.79
CA ARG A 132 21.62 8.54 4.98
C ARG A 132 21.52 7.06 5.34
N LYS A 133 21.35 6.76 6.62
CA LYS A 133 20.96 5.43 7.10
C LYS A 133 19.54 5.08 6.61
N PRO A 134 19.21 3.80 6.42
CA PRO A 134 17.83 3.38 6.21
C PRO A 134 17.01 3.66 7.46
N GLN A 135 15.84 4.29 7.29
CA GLN A 135 14.96 4.74 8.36
C GLN A 135 13.78 3.77 8.51
N LEU A 136 13.57 3.26 9.72
CA LEU A 136 12.45 2.37 10.07
C LEU A 136 11.57 3.02 11.13
N ALA A 137 10.26 2.97 10.91
CA ALA A 137 9.29 3.29 11.96
C ALA A 137 8.80 2.00 12.63
N LEU A 138 8.88 1.95 13.96
CA LEU A 138 8.22 0.94 14.79
C LEU A 138 6.89 1.54 15.28
N ILE A 139 5.77 0.84 15.15
CA ILE A 139 4.47 1.24 15.72
C ILE A 139 4.01 0.21 16.73
N SER A 140 3.83 0.63 17.98
CA SER A 140 3.17 -0.15 19.04
C SER A 140 1.79 0.40 19.35
N GLY A 141 0.92 -0.42 19.94
CA GLY A 141 -0.29 0.05 20.60
C GLY A 141 0.05 0.81 21.89
N GLU A 142 0.72 0.12 22.80
CA GLU A 142 1.06 0.62 24.14
C GLU A 142 2.56 0.32 24.43
N LEU A 143 3.20 1.09 25.32
CA LEU A 143 4.60 0.87 25.76
C LEU A 143 4.69 0.15 27.12
N LEU A 144 3.93 -0.94 27.26
CA LEU A 144 3.91 -1.76 28.48
C LEU A 144 5.14 -2.66 28.59
N ALA A 145 5.56 -2.97 29.83
CA ALA A 145 6.66 -3.89 30.10
C ALA A 145 6.21 -5.35 29.88
N ASP A 146 6.18 -5.77 28.61
CA ASP A 146 5.70 -7.08 28.17
C ASP A 146 6.70 -7.80 27.24
N SER A 147 6.35 -9.03 26.85
CA SER A 147 7.13 -9.87 25.94
C SER A 147 7.29 -9.28 24.53
N GLN A 148 6.30 -8.52 24.06
CA GLN A 148 6.31 -7.92 22.73
C GLN A 148 7.30 -6.75 22.68
N GLN A 149 7.28 -5.87 23.69
CA GLN A 149 8.28 -4.81 23.82
C GLN A 149 9.69 -5.38 23.97
N LEU A 150 9.90 -6.43 24.77
CA LEU A 150 11.22 -7.07 24.89
C LEU A 150 11.73 -7.63 23.56
N LEU A 151 10.84 -8.26 22.78
CA LEU A 151 11.15 -8.71 21.42
C LEU A 151 11.54 -7.54 20.51
N LEU A 152 10.72 -6.48 20.46
CA LEU A 152 10.97 -5.30 19.63
C LEU A 152 12.27 -4.58 20.00
N VAL A 153 12.54 -4.38 21.29
CA VAL A 153 13.79 -3.77 21.79
C VAL A 153 14.99 -4.63 21.41
N THR A 154 14.87 -5.96 21.52
CA THR A 154 15.94 -6.89 21.09
C THR A 154 16.21 -6.77 19.59
N ILE A 155 15.17 -6.84 18.74
CA ILE A 155 15.31 -6.67 17.29
C ILE A 155 15.93 -5.30 16.98
N ALA A 156 15.39 -4.21 17.54
CA ALA A 156 15.87 -2.86 17.27
C ALA A 156 17.34 -2.65 17.66
N SER A 157 17.79 -3.23 18.79
CA SER A 157 19.20 -3.16 19.19
C SER A 157 20.15 -3.71 18.12
N VAL A 158 19.77 -4.82 17.47
CA VAL A 158 20.53 -5.43 16.36
C VAL A 158 20.41 -4.60 15.07
N LEU A 159 19.22 -4.09 14.76
CA LEU A 159 19.02 -3.23 13.57
C LEU A 159 19.89 -1.96 13.64
N LEU A 160 20.06 -1.37 14.82
CA LEU A 160 20.97 -0.24 15.03
C LEU A 160 22.45 -0.62 14.79
N GLU A 161 22.89 -1.81 15.22
CA GLU A 161 24.27 -2.30 15.02
C GLU A 161 24.62 -2.51 13.53
N ILE A 162 23.68 -3.08 12.75
CA ILE A 162 23.87 -3.30 11.31
C ILE A 162 23.65 -2.05 10.46
N GLY A 163 23.29 -0.92 11.07
CA GLY A 163 23.33 0.40 10.45
C GLY A 163 21.98 1.04 10.13
N TYR A 164 20.85 0.45 10.53
CA TYR A 164 19.55 1.13 10.45
C TYR A 164 19.49 2.31 11.44
N SER A 165 18.50 3.17 11.20
CA SER A 165 18.01 4.18 12.12
C SER A 165 16.55 3.88 12.40
N VAL A 166 16.14 3.96 13.67
CA VAL A 166 14.82 3.51 14.14
C VAL A 166 14.14 4.65 14.88
N GLN A 167 12.84 4.83 14.67
CA GLN A 167 11.99 5.70 15.46
C GLN A 167 10.74 4.94 15.92
N VAL A 168 10.37 5.09 17.19
CA VAL A 168 9.22 4.41 17.80
C VAL A 168 8.03 5.36 17.85
N PHE A 169 6.87 4.82 17.48
CA PHE A 169 5.56 5.44 17.58
C PHE A 169 4.68 4.57 18.47
N SER A 170 3.94 5.18 19.40
CA SER A 170 2.98 4.44 20.24
C SER A 170 1.64 5.15 20.27
N LEU A 171 0.53 4.42 20.35
CA LEU A 171 -0.80 5.03 20.50
C LEU A 171 -1.01 5.53 21.93
N GLU A 172 -0.54 4.77 22.92
CA GLU A 172 -0.52 5.14 24.35
C GLU A 172 0.90 5.04 24.94
N ASP A 173 1.20 5.88 25.91
CA ASP A 173 2.51 5.93 26.58
C ASP A 173 2.62 4.86 27.68
N GLY A 174 3.84 4.56 28.16
CA GLY A 174 4.03 3.47 29.13
C GLY A 174 5.45 3.31 29.67
N PRO A 175 5.68 2.39 30.62
CA PRO A 175 6.94 2.27 31.36
C PRO A 175 8.16 1.90 30.51
N VAL A 176 7.98 1.37 29.29
CA VAL A 176 9.09 1.05 28.37
C VAL A 176 9.60 2.30 27.63
N HIS A 177 8.97 3.46 27.81
CA HIS A 177 9.44 4.74 27.26
C HIS A 177 10.93 4.99 27.61
N ASP A 178 11.30 4.84 28.88
CA ASP A 178 12.68 5.07 29.32
C ASP A 178 13.67 4.05 28.75
N VAL A 179 13.23 2.80 28.51
CA VAL A 179 14.05 1.74 27.90
C VAL A 179 14.46 2.12 26.47
N TRP A 180 13.50 2.59 25.68
CA TRP A 180 13.74 3.05 24.30
C TRP A 180 14.63 4.30 24.26
N ILE A 181 14.45 5.26 25.18
CA ILE A 181 15.34 6.42 25.32
C ILE A 181 16.78 5.98 25.68
N ASN A 182 16.94 5.03 26.61
CA ASN A 182 18.25 4.51 27.01
C ASN A 182 18.97 3.76 25.88
N LEU A 183 18.22 3.17 24.93
CA LEU A 183 18.75 2.60 23.69
C LEU A 183 19.15 3.68 22.65
N GLY A 184 18.86 4.96 22.92
CA GLY A 184 19.11 6.08 22.00
C GLY A 184 18.07 6.21 20.89
N VAL A 185 16.89 5.59 21.05
CA VAL A 185 15.82 5.57 20.03
C VAL A 185 14.78 6.66 20.34
N PRO A 186 14.47 7.58 19.41
CA PRO A 186 13.42 8.58 19.60
C PRO A 186 12.03 7.93 19.61
N ILE A 187 11.19 8.39 20.54
CA ILE A 187 9.79 7.98 20.68
C ILE A 187 8.86 9.14 20.33
N THR A 188 7.70 8.84 19.76
CA THR A 188 6.63 9.83 19.54
C THR A 188 5.28 9.19 19.81
N VAL A 189 4.60 9.62 20.88
CA VAL A 189 3.24 9.17 21.17
C VAL A 189 2.28 9.83 20.17
N ILE A 190 1.57 9.01 19.38
CA ILE A 190 0.64 9.41 18.33
C ILE A 190 -0.79 9.00 18.68
N LYS A 191 -1.62 9.98 19.05
CA LYS A 191 -3.07 9.75 19.05
C LYS A 191 -3.51 9.42 17.62
N THR A 192 -4.44 8.46 17.48
CA THR A 192 -4.90 7.83 16.22
C THR A 192 -4.75 8.70 14.97
N CYS A 193 -4.17 8.13 13.91
CA CYS A 193 -3.84 8.72 12.60
C CYS A 193 -4.84 9.74 12.01
N CYS A 194 -6.11 9.68 12.40
CA CYS A 194 -7.18 10.58 11.98
C CYS A 194 -7.21 11.94 12.72
N LYS A 195 -6.30 12.25 13.67
CA LYS A 195 -6.30 13.54 14.40
C LYS A 195 -5.22 14.51 13.88
N LEU A 196 -5.64 15.74 13.57
CA LEU A 196 -4.81 16.84 13.06
C LEU A 196 -3.60 17.22 13.94
N GLU A 197 -3.57 16.82 15.22
CA GLU A 197 -2.51 17.18 16.16
C GLU A 197 -1.23 16.34 16.00
N ASN A 198 -1.33 15.12 15.45
CA ASN A 198 -0.23 14.13 15.41
C ASN A 198 -0.02 13.59 13.99
N THR A 199 0.35 14.46 13.05
CA THR A 199 0.50 14.11 11.64
C THR A 199 1.94 13.68 11.30
N VAL A 200 2.11 12.44 10.81
CA VAL A 200 3.42 11.82 10.52
C VAL A 200 3.61 11.64 9.01
N ASP A 201 4.69 12.17 8.44
CA ASP A 201 5.09 11.89 7.06
C ASP A 201 5.71 10.49 6.95
N TRP A 202 4.87 9.48 6.72
CA TRP A 202 5.34 8.10 6.62
C TRP A 202 6.29 7.86 5.43
N LEU A 203 6.31 8.72 4.40
CA LEU A 203 7.27 8.60 3.29
C LEU A 203 8.71 8.96 3.68
N SER A 204 8.93 9.47 4.89
CA SER A 204 10.28 9.70 5.43
C SER A 204 10.92 8.41 5.99
N TYR A 205 10.22 7.27 5.96
CA TYR A 205 10.74 5.94 6.34
C TYR A 205 10.80 5.00 5.13
N ASP A 206 11.83 4.16 5.08
CA ASP A 206 12.01 3.15 4.02
C ASP A 206 11.16 1.90 4.26
N GLY A 207 10.69 1.71 5.49
CA GLY A 207 9.71 0.68 5.88
C GLY A 207 9.14 0.92 7.27
N VAL A 208 7.99 0.28 7.55
CA VAL A 208 7.31 0.35 8.86
C VAL A 208 7.07 -1.05 9.38
N ILE A 209 7.36 -1.26 10.66
CA ILE A 209 7.00 -2.46 11.41
C ILE A 209 5.89 -2.07 12.38
N VAL A 210 4.74 -2.71 12.27
CA VAL A 210 3.60 -2.55 13.18
C VAL A 210 3.56 -3.78 14.09
N ASN A 211 3.41 -3.58 15.39
CA ASN A 211 3.30 -4.65 16.38
C ASN A 211 1.90 -4.70 16.99
N SER A 212 1.41 -5.92 17.23
CA SER A 212 0.15 -6.25 17.91
C SER A 212 -1.12 -5.81 17.18
N LEU A 213 -2.28 -6.25 17.70
CA LEU A 213 -3.60 -5.94 17.14
C LEU A 213 -4.06 -4.52 17.52
N GLU A 214 -3.63 -4.02 18.67
CA GLU A 214 -3.98 -2.70 19.22
C GLU A 214 -3.49 -1.56 18.30
N ALA A 215 -2.33 -1.75 17.65
CA ALA A 215 -1.78 -0.81 16.67
C ALA A 215 -2.58 -0.71 15.36
N LYS A 216 -3.66 -1.48 15.18
CA LYS A 216 -4.54 -1.40 13.99
C LYS A 216 -5.06 0.02 13.72
N GLY A 217 -5.16 0.87 14.74
CA GLY A 217 -5.51 2.28 14.58
C GLY A 217 -4.60 3.10 13.64
N ALA A 218 -3.35 2.65 13.39
CA ALA A 218 -2.44 3.29 12.46
C ALA A 218 -2.69 2.91 10.97
N PHE A 219 -3.38 1.80 10.69
CA PHE A 219 -3.60 1.32 9.32
C PHE A 219 -4.44 2.28 8.45
N SER A 220 -5.23 3.17 9.06
CA SER A 220 -5.98 4.21 8.33
C SER A 220 -5.06 5.13 7.53
N CYS A 221 -3.87 5.49 8.05
CA CYS A 221 -2.85 6.21 7.30
C CYS A 221 -2.38 5.43 6.07
N PHE A 222 -2.01 4.15 6.25
CA PHE A 222 -1.41 3.34 5.19
C PHE A 222 -2.40 2.86 4.12
N LEU A 223 -3.69 2.84 4.43
CA LEU A 223 -4.76 2.56 3.46
C LEU A 223 -5.01 3.71 2.48
N GLN A 224 -4.28 4.82 2.58
CA GLN A 224 -4.45 6.01 1.73
C GLN A 224 -3.21 6.34 0.91
N GLU A 225 -3.41 6.95 -0.26
CA GLU A 225 -2.29 7.50 -1.04
C GLU A 225 -1.73 8.75 -0.33
N PRO A 226 -0.40 8.97 -0.34
CA PRO A 226 0.65 8.19 -1.00
C PRO A 226 1.23 7.04 -0.16
N PHE A 227 0.81 6.92 1.10
CA PHE A 227 1.38 5.98 2.08
C PHE A 227 1.11 4.50 1.76
N LYS A 228 0.22 4.18 0.80
CA LYS A 228 0.05 2.83 0.21
C LYS A 228 1.32 2.23 -0.37
N SER A 229 2.28 3.06 -0.79
CA SER A 229 3.54 2.61 -1.40
C SER A 229 4.54 2.01 -0.41
N ILE A 230 4.40 2.30 0.88
CA ILE A 230 5.40 1.98 1.91
C ILE A 230 5.35 0.49 2.29
N PRO A 231 6.50 -0.21 2.39
CA PRO A 231 6.54 -1.57 2.90
C PRO A 231 6.09 -1.65 4.36
N LEU A 232 5.13 -2.54 4.66
CA LEU A 232 4.63 -2.78 6.01
C LEU A 232 4.89 -4.23 6.43
N ILE A 233 5.52 -4.41 7.59
CA ILE A 233 5.58 -5.70 8.30
C ILE A 233 4.63 -5.58 9.48
N TRP A 234 3.63 -6.45 9.60
CA TRP A 234 2.75 -6.49 10.77
C TRP A 234 3.01 -7.75 11.58
N ILE A 235 3.42 -7.60 12.84
CA ILE A 235 3.70 -8.71 13.74
C ILE A 235 2.45 -8.97 14.60
N ILE A 236 1.97 -10.21 14.60
CA ILE A 236 0.80 -10.66 15.37
C ILE A 236 1.24 -11.84 16.24
N HIS A 237 1.04 -11.72 17.55
CA HIS A 237 1.44 -12.73 18.53
C HIS A 237 0.25 -13.53 19.08
N GLU A 238 -0.95 -12.97 18.97
CA GLU A 238 -2.15 -13.41 19.67
C GLU A 238 -3.08 -14.22 18.75
N ASN A 239 -3.92 -15.09 19.32
CA ASN A 239 -4.94 -15.85 18.58
C ASN A 239 -6.36 -15.24 18.68
N ALA A 240 -6.57 -14.22 19.53
CA ALA A 240 -7.89 -13.73 19.93
C ALA A 240 -8.76 -13.30 18.73
N LEU A 241 -8.19 -12.54 17.79
CA LEU A 241 -8.92 -12.09 16.59
C LEU A 241 -9.26 -13.27 15.65
N ALA A 242 -8.42 -14.30 15.54
CA ALA A 242 -8.75 -15.48 14.74
C ALA A 242 -9.97 -16.24 15.29
N HIS A 243 -10.04 -16.43 16.61
CA HIS A 243 -11.22 -17.05 17.23
C HIS A 243 -12.48 -16.18 17.08
N ARG A 244 -12.37 -14.85 17.16
CA ARG A 244 -13.50 -13.94 16.90
C ARG A 244 -13.92 -13.89 15.42
N ALA A 245 -12.97 -13.97 14.47
CA ALA A 245 -13.26 -13.97 13.04
C ALA A 245 -14.16 -15.15 12.61
N ARG A 246 -14.00 -16.32 13.23
CA ARG A 246 -14.93 -17.45 13.07
C ARG A 246 -16.35 -17.08 13.52
N LYS A 247 -16.50 -16.44 14.68
CA LYS A 247 -17.80 -15.95 15.20
C LYS A 247 -18.42 -14.87 14.31
N TYR A 248 -17.64 -13.91 13.83
CA TYR A 248 -18.12 -12.87 12.91
C TYR A 248 -18.70 -13.48 11.62
N THR A 249 -18.06 -14.54 11.09
CA THR A 249 -18.53 -15.26 9.91
C THR A 249 -19.89 -15.93 10.17
N ILE A 250 -20.02 -16.65 11.29
CA ILE A 250 -21.27 -17.31 11.70
C ILE A 250 -22.39 -16.29 11.93
N ASN A 251 -22.07 -15.15 12.55
CA ASN A 251 -23.02 -14.08 12.87
C ASN A 251 -23.35 -13.16 11.67
N GLY A 252 -22.75 -13.37 10.50
CA GLY A 252 -22.96 -12.53 9.31
C GLY A 252 -22.38 -11.10 9.41
N GLN A 253 -21.43 -10.86 10.31
CA GLN A 253 -20.79 -9.54 10.55
C GLN A 253 -19.73 -9.22 9.50
N CYS A 254 -20.11 -9.29 8.22
CA CYS A 254 -19.20 -9.16 7.07
C CYS A 254 -18.45 -7.83 7.01
N GLU A 255 -19.00 -6.73 7.50
CA GLU A 255 -18.33 -5.42 7.47
C GLU A 255 -17.09 -5.36 8.37
N LEU A 256 -17.18 -5.96 9.57
CA LEU A 256 -16.10 -6.00 10.54
C LEU A 256 -14.97 -6.94 10.08
N LEU A 257 -15.33 -8.08 9.47
CA LEU A 257 -14.39 -8.94 8.74
C LEU A 257 -13.72 -8.21 7.56
N ASN A 258 -14.48 -7.45 6.77
CA ASN A 258 -13.95 -6.68 5.63
C ASN A 258 -13.02 -5.55 6.08
N ASP A 259 -13.20 -5.00 7.28
CA ASP A 259 -12.28 -3.99 7.84
C ASP A 259 -10.94 -4.60 8.24
N TRP A 260 -10.94 -5.68 9.03
CA TRP A 260 -9.72 -6.42 9.34
C TRP A 260 -9.02 -6.91 8.07
N SER A 261 -9.77 -7.50 7.13
CA SER A 261 -9.25 -7.95 5.83
C SER A 261 -8.54 -6.85 5.06
N ARG A 262 -8.93 -5.56 5.19
CA ARG A 262 -8.22 -4.45 4.55
C ARG A 262 -6.84 -4.20 5.18
N ALA A 263 -6.69 -4.33 6.49
CA ALA A 263 -5.38 -4.22 7.16
C ALA A 263 -4.45 -5.39 6.78
N PHE A 264 -4.97 -6.62 6.80
CA PHE A 264 -4.23 -7.81 6.34
C PHE A 264 -3.81 -7.67 4.87
N ASN A 265 -4.71 -7.30 3.96
CA ASN A 265 -4.40 -7.08 2.54
C ASN A 265 -3.42 -5.91 2.27
N ARG A 266 -3.37 -4.90 3.15
CA ARG A 266 -2.45 -3.76 3.02
C ARG A 266 -1.04 -4.11 3.51
N SER A 267 -0.91 -5.04 4.46
CA SER A 267 0.39 -5.46 4.98
C SER A 267 1.25 -6.09 3.87
N THR A 268 2.52 -5.71 3.76
CA THR A 268 3.44 -6.32 2.78
C THR A 268 3.81 -7.73 3.21
N VAL A 269 4.02 -7.92 4.52
CA VAL A 269 4.11 -9.23 5.19
C VAL A 269 3.38 -9.16 6.52
N VAL A 270 2.71 -10.25 6.89
CA VAL A 270 2.23 -10.49 8.27
C VAL A 270 3.08 -11.59 8.88
N VAL A 271 3.71 -11.31 10.03
CA VAL A 271 4.66 -12.19 10.72
C VAL A 271 4.00 -12.79 11.96
N PHE A 272 4.15 -14.10 12.10
CA PHE A 272 3.71 -14.85 13.28
C PHE A 272 4.90 -15.53 13.99
N PRO A 273 4.89 -15.64 15.34
CA PRO A 273 5.94 -16.28 16.13
C PRO A 273 5.96 -17.82 16.07
N ASN A 274 4.92 -18.45 15.52
CA ASN A 274 4.83 -19.91 15.36
C ASN A 274 4.04 -20.30 14.10
N HIS A 275 4.08 -21.58 13.73
CA HIS A 275 3.41 -22.11 12.53
C HIS A 275 1.91 -22.38 12.69
N ALA A 276 1.34 -22.32 13.89
CA ALA A 276 -0.09 -22.57 14.11
C ALA A 276 -0.95 -21.32 13.91
N LEU A 277 -0.46 -20.15 14.35
CA LEU A 277 -1.14 -18.87 14.16
C LEU A 277 -1.55 -18.58 12.69
N PRO A 278 -0.70 -18.74 11.65
CA PRO A 278 -1.14 -18.51 10.27
C PRO A 278 -2.27 -19.46 9.82
N MET A 279 -2.40 -20.65 10.41
CA MET A 279 -3.51 -21.57 10.13
C MET A 279 -4.81 -21.09 10.80
N LEU A 280 -4.73 -20.57 12.02
CA LEU A 280 -5.85 -19.93 12.72
C LEU A 280 -6.32 -18.65 11.99
N TYR A 281 -5.38 -17.85 11.49
CA TYR A 281 -5.64 -16.61 10.74
C TYR A 281 -5.98 -16.81 9.26
N SER A 282 -6.16 -18.06 8.79
CA SER A 282 -6.40 -18.41 7.37
C SER A 282 -7.57 -17.67 6.70
N ILE A 283 -8.58 -17.24 7.46
CA ILE A 283 -9.70 -16.38 6.99
C ILE A 283 -9.19 -15.07 6.36
N PHE A 284 -8.01 -14.59 6.79
CA PHE A 284 -7.36 -13.36 6.32
C PHE A 284 -6.14 -13.60 5.42
N ASP A 285 -5.88 -14.83 4.94
CA ASP A 285 -4.71 -15.13 4.09
C ASP A 285 -4.78 -14.40 2.73
N ALA A 286 -4.04 -13.29 2.62
CA ALA A 286 -3.83 -12.58 1.37
C ALA A 286 -2.65 -13.12 0.54
N GLY A 287 -2.05 -14.24 0.96
CA GLY A 287 -0.80 -14.78 0.43
C GLY A 287 0.45 -14.08 0.96
N ASN A 288 0.33 -13.30 2.04
CA ASN A 288 1.39 -12.47 2.63
C ASN A 288 1.85 -12.92 4.03
N PHE A 289 1.44 -14.11 4.49
CA PHE A 289 1.83 -14.65 5.79
C PHE A 289 3.27 -15.19 5.76
N PHE A 290 3.98 -14.97 6.86
CA PHE A 290 5.35 -15.41 7.11
C PHE A 290 5.49 -15.82 8.58
N VAL A 291 6.42 -16.73 8.89
CA VAL A 291 6.66 -17.22 10.25
C VAL A 291 8.12 -16.97 10.59
N ILE A 292 8.37 -16.36 11.74
CA ILE A 292 9.69 -16.26 12.35
C ILE A 292 9.57 -16.91 13.72
N PRO A 293 10.13 -18.12 13.94
CA PRO A 293 9.95 -18.82 15.19
C PRO A 293 10.63 -18.09 16.34
N GLY A 294 9.97 -18.09 17.50
CA GLY A 294 10.54 -17.63 18.77
C GLY A 294 9.84 -16.43 19.37
N SER A 295 9.84 -16.41 20.70
CA SER A 295 9.21 -15.41 21.55
C SER A 295 9.91 -15.43 22.93
N PRO A 296 9.93 -14.32 23.68
CA PRO A 296 10.31 -14.31 25.09
C PRO A 296 9.11 -14.54 26.04
N ALA A 297 7.90 -14.67 25.51
CA ALA A 297 6.66 -14.78 26.30
C ALA A 297 6.63 -16.01 27.22
N GLU A 298 7.12 -17.14 26.74
CA GLU A 298 7.09 -18.45 27.41
C GLU A 298 7.87 -18.44 28.72
N GLN A 299 8.98 -17.70 28.79
CA GLN A 299 9.75 -17.50 30.03
C GLN A 299 9.01 -16.58 31.01
N ILE A 300 8.44 -15.48 30.50
CA ILE A 300 7.70 -14.49 31.29
C ILE A 300 6.44 -15.11 31.89
N GLU A 301 5.69 -15.88 31.09
CA GLU A 301 4.50 -16.63 31.49
C GLU A 301 4.85 -17.65 32.58
N ALA A 302 5.92 -18.43 32.40
CA ALA A 302 6.35 -19.42 33.37
C ALA A 302 6.78 -18.77 34.71
N ASP A 303 7.60 -17.72 34.68
CA ASP A 303 8.03 -17.03 35.91
C ASP A 303 6.84 -16.38 36.65
N ALA A 304 5.85 -15.87 35.93
CA ALA A 304 4.62 -15.32 36.51
C ALA A 304 3.69 -16.40 37.09
N PHE A 305 3.52 -17.53 36.41
CA PHE A 305 2.74 -18.67 36.92
C PHE A 305 3.39 -19.27 38.18
N MET A 306 4.72 -19.44 38.17
CA MET A 306 5.50 -19.96 39.30
C MET A 306 5.49 -19.03 40.52
N ALA A 307 5.13 -17.75 40.36
CA ALA A 307 4.92 -16.81 41.46
C ALA A 307 3.51 -16.91 42.09
N SER A 308 2.59 -17.67 41.48
CA SER A 308 1.26 -17.95 42.03
C SER A 308 1.26 -19.18 42.94
N ASN A 309 0.14 -19.46 43.63
CA ASN A 309 0.06 -20.58 44.57
C ASN A 309 0.08 -21.94 43.83
N ASN A 310 0.81 -22.92 44.38
CA ASN A 310 0.88 -24.30 43.86
C ASN A 310 -0.51 -24.88 43.53
N LEU A 311 -0.77 -25.20 42.26
CA LEU A 311 -2.09 -25.66 41.78
C LEU A 311 -2.38 -27.15 42.06
N ARG A 312 -1.43 -27.91 42.62
CA ARG A 312 -1.60 -29.34 42.94
C ARG A 312 -2.86 -29.65 43.77
N PRO A 313 -3.19 -28.92 44.87
CA PRO A 313 -4.37 -29.20 45.67
C PRO A 313 -5.67 -28.92 44.90
N GLU A 314 -5.69 -27.88 44.06
CA GLU A 314 -6.85 -27.51 43.24
C GLU A 314 -7.15 -28.56 42.15
N MET A 315 -6.12 -29.21 41.61
CA MET A 315 -6.26 -30.35 40.71
C MET A 315 -6.56 -31.70 41.39
N GLY A 316 -6.51 -31.75 42.73
CA GLY A 316 -6.77 -32.95 43.52
C GLY A 316 -5.58 -33.91 43.64
N TYR A 317 -4.34 -33.42 43.51
CA TYR A 317 -3.12 -34.22 43.63
C TYR A 317 -2.39 -33.97 44.96
N GLY A 318 -1.82 -35.03 45.54
CA GLY A 318 -1.03 -34.94 46.78
C GLY A 318 0.32 -34.24 46.58
N LEU A 319 0.88 -33.66 47.64
CA LEU A 319 2.23 -33.08 47.59
C LEU A 319 3.33 -34.12 47.35
N GLU A 320 3.13 -35.35 47.83
CA GLU A 320 4.06 -36.49 47.62
C GLU A 320 3.72 -37.31 46.35
N ASP A 321 2.63 -37.02 45.63
CA ASP A 321 2.30 -37.73 44.38
C ASP A 321 3.29 -37.35 43.26
N ILE A 322 3.63 -38.33 42.40
CA ILE A 322 4.43 -38.11 41.19
C ILE A 322 3.51 -37.96 39.98
N VAL A 323 3.53 -36.77 39.37
CA VAL A 323 2.66 -36.38 38.25
C VAL A 323 3.45 -36.35 36.94
N ILE A 324 3.12 -37.21 36.00
CA ILE A 324 3.71 -37.22 34.64
C ILE A 324 2.71 -36.59 33.67
N ALA A 325 3.09 -35.51 33.00
CA ALA A 325 2.30 -34.94 31.91
C ALA A 325 2.80 -35.50 30.55
N ILE A 326 1.90 -36.10 29.79
CA ILE A 326 2.11 -36.46 28.38
C ILE A 326 1.48 -35.34 27.55
N VAL A 327 2.30 -34.57 26.86
CA VAL A 327 1.91 -33.47 25.97
C VAL A 327 2.16 -33.83 24.52
N GLY A 328 1.45 -33.21 23.57
CA GLY A 328 1.56 -33.52 22.15
C GLY A 328 1.84 -32.30 21.28
N SER A 329 1.80 -32.51 19.96
CA SER A 329 1.71 -31.42 19.00
C SER A 329 0.38 -30.68 19.17
N GLN A 330 0.40 -29.36 18.94
CA GLN A 330 -0.81 -28.55 18.76
C GLN A 330 -1.62 -28.97 17.51
N PHE A 331 -1.00 -29.68 16.57
CA PHE A 331 -1.66 -30.19 15.37
C PHE A 331 -2.21 -31.60 15.59
N PHE A 332 -3.54 -31.73 15.52
CA PHE A 332 -4.20 -33.04 15.48
C PHE A 332 -3.80 -33.80 14.20
N HIS A 333 -3.41 -35.07 14.37
CA HIS A 333 -3.03 -35.96 13.29
C HIS A 333 -3.36 -37.41 13.64
N LYS A 334 -3.61 -38.25 12.62
CA LYS A 334 -4.07 -39.65 12.78
C LYS A 334 -3.11 -40.54 13.59
N GLY A 335 -1.86 -40.12 13.82
CA GLY A 335 -0.84 -40.84 14.60
C GLY A 335 -0.77 -40.51 16.10
N LEU A 336 -1.48 -39.49 16.61
CA LEU A 336 -1.30 -38.99 17.99
C LEU A 336 -1.61 -40.06 19.06
N TRP A 337 -2.67 -40.85 18.87
CA TRP A 337 -3.05 -41.93 19.80
C TRP A 337 -2.00 -43.03 19.88
N LEU A 338 -1.33 -43.35 18.75
CA LEU A 338 -0.26 -44.35 18.71
C LEU A 338 0.97 -43.88 19.50
N GLY A 339 1.29 -42.58 19.42
CA GLY A 339 2.33 -41.96 20.23
C GLY A 339 2.05 -42.08 21.73
N HIS A 340 0.86 -41.68 22.16
CA HIS A 340 0.46 -41.78 23.56
C HIS A 340 0.39 -43.24 24.04
N ALA A 341 -0.07 -44.18 23.21
CA ALA A 341 -0.06 -45.62 23.52
C ALA A 341 1.36 -46.18 23.74
N ILE A 342 2.33 -45.74 22.94
CA ILE A 342 3.74 -46.14 23.06
C ILE A 342 4.36 -45.59 24.35
N VAL A 343 4.09 -44.34 24.70
CA VAL A 343 4.54 -43.72 25.96
C VAL A 343 3.91 -44.43 27.17
N LEU A 344 2.57 -44.61 27.20
CA LEU A 344 1.88 -45.32 28.28
C LEU A 344 2.40 -46.76 28.44
N LYS A 345 2.68 -47.47 27.34
CA LYS A 345 3.29 -48.81 27.40
C LYS A 345 4.71 -48.79 27.99
N ALA A 346 5.49 -47.74 27.73
CA ALA A 346 6.84 -47.58 28.28
C ALA A 346 6.85 -47.22 29.77
N LEU A 347 5.80 -46.55 30.25
CA LEU A 347 5.60 -46.14 31.66
C LEU A 347 5.06 -47.27 32.55
N SER A 348 4.36 -48.27 31.98
CA SER A 348 3.74 -49.38 32.74
C SER A 348 4.66 -50.05 33.80
N PRO A 349 5.97 -50.29 33.56
CA PRO A 349 6.87 -50.87 34.56
C PRO A 349 7.04 -50.03 35.85
N LEU A 350 6.80 -48.71 35.79
CA LEU A 350 6.88 -47.84 36.97
C LEU A 350 5.83 -48.16 38.04
N LEU A 351 4.72 -48.82 37.67
CA LEU A 351 3.67 -49.20 38.61
C LEU A 351 4.17 -50.13 39.74
N ALA A 352 5.31 -50.80 39.54
CA ALA A 352 5.95 -51.62 40.57
C ALA A 352 6.51 -50.79 41.75
N ASP A 353 6.91 -49.53 41.51
CA ASP A 353 7.43 -48.62 42.53
C ASP A 353 6.32 -47.93 43.36
N PHE A 354 5.07 -48.05 42.93
CA PHE A 354 3.89 -47.41 43.57
C PHE A 354 2.78 -48.45 43.88
N PRO A 355 3.02 -49.39 44.82
CA PRO A 355 2.07 -50.45 45.15
C PRO A 355 0.80 -49.90 45.83
N SER A 356 -0.37 -50.38 45.40
CA SER A 356 -1.68 -49.83 45.75
C SER A 356 -2.26 -50.25 47.11
N ASN A 357 -1.43 -50.67 48.08
CA ASN A 357 -1.90 -51.25 49.34
C ASN A 357 -1.40 -50.49 50.59
N THR A 358 -2.37 -49.98 51.35
CA THR A 358 -2.34 -49.77 52.81
C THR A 358 -1.17 -48.97 53.39
N ASP A 359 -1.19 -47.66 53.17
CA ASP A 359 -1.40 -46.69 54.26
C ASP A 359 -1.61 -45.28 53.67
N ASN A 360 -2.36 -44.41 54.37
CA ASN A 360 -2.81 -43.09 53.90
C ASN A 360 -1.69 -42.02 53.77
N SER A 361 -0.44 -42.43 53.52
CA SER A 361 0.75 -41.57 53.42
C SER A 361 1.73 -41.97 52.32
N SER A 362 1.35 -42.93 51.45
CA SER A 362 2.17 -43.33 50.30
C SER A 362 1.97 -42.40 49.09
N ALA A 363 3.06 -42.11 48.39
CA ALA A 363 3.06 -41.41 47.10
C ALA A 363 2.31 -42.21 46.03
N HIS A 364 1.49 -41.58 45.20
CA HIS A 364 0.86 -42.22 44.04
C HIS A 364 1.48 -41.73 42.72
N LEU A 365 1.52 -42.63 41.74
CA LEU A 365 1.75 -42.24 40.35
C LEU A 365 0.46 -41.67 39.74
N ARG A 366 0.55 -40.50 39.09
CA ARG A 366 -0.52 -39.85 38.35
C ARG A 366 -0.02 -39.52 36.95
N ILE A 367 -0.83 -39.78 35.93
CA ILE A 367 -0.50 -39.48 34.53
C ILE A 367 -1.59 -38.58 33.96
N ILE A 368 -1.22 -37.37 33.55
CA ILE A 368 -2.08 -36.45 32.82
C ILE A 368 -1.75 -36.59 31.34
N VAL A 369 -2.75 -36.83 30.50
CA VAL A 369 -2.59 -36.78 29.03
C VAL A 369 -3.26 -35.51 28.55
N HIS A 370 -2.48 -34.60 28.00
CA HIS A 370 -2.94 -33.32 27.52
C HIS A 370 -3.01 -33.27 25.99
N THR A 371 -4.10 -32.72 25.47
CA THR A 371 -4.34 -32.48 24.04
C THR A 371 -4.99 -31.11 23.85
N GLY A 372 -4.92 -30.54 22.65
CA GLY A 372 -5.70 -29.35 22.27
C GLY A 372 -7.22 -29.60 22.22
N GLU A 373 -7.96 -28.75 21.50
CA GLU A 373 -9.44 -28.83 21.34
C GLU A 373 -9.93 -30.26 21.05
N SER A 374 -10.66 -30.85 22.01
CA SER A 374 -11.03 -32.27 21.97
C SER A 374 -12.41 -32.53 21.38
N SER A 375 -12.51 -33.55 20.53
CA SER A 375 -13.75 -34.33 20.44
C SER A 375 -13.85 -35.30 21.63
N ASN A 376 -15.05 -35.49 22.18
CA ASN A 376 -15.30 -36.39 23.33
C ASN A 376 -14.81 -37.83 23.11
N ASN A 377 -14.66 -38.25 21.85
CA ASN A 377 -14.25 -39.59 21.47
C ASN A 377 -12.82 -39.96 21.93
N TYR A 378 -11.93 -38.99 22.14
CA TYR A 378 -10.55 -39.28 22.51
C TYR A 378 -10.41 -39.78 23.97
N SER A 379 -11.21 -39.27 24.91
CA SER A 379 -11.17 -39.72 26.31
C SER A 379 -11.52 -41.21 26.44
N MET A 380 -12.53 -41.68 25.71
CA MET A 380 -12.91 -43.11 25.67
C MET A 380 -11.80 -44.00 25.12
N ALA A 381 -11.06 -43.53 24.10
CA ALA A 381 -9.90 -44.25 23.58
C ALA A 381 -8.78 -44.32 24.63
N LEU A 382 -8.55 -43.24 25.39
CA LEU A 382 -7.56 -43.19 26.47
C LEU A 382 -7.89 -44.17 27.61
N GLU A 383 -9.14 -44.22 28.05
CA GLU A 383 -9.64 -45.17 29.07
C GLU A 383 -9.47 -46.62 28.59
N THR A 384 -9.80 -46.90 27.32
CA THR A 384 -9.62 -48.23 26.71
C THR A 384 -8.15 -48.64 26.68
N MET A 385 -7.24 -47.71 26.36
CA MET A 385 -5.80 -47.97 26.40
C MET A 385 -5.29 -48.20 27.83
N ALA A 386 -5.75 -47.40 28.79
CA ALA A 386 -5.41 -47.55 30.22
C ALA A 386 -5.80 -48.94 30.75
N HIS A 387 -7.03 -49.38 30.50
CA HIS A 387 -7.52 -50.70 30.88
C HIS A 387 -6.72 -51.84 30.20
N THR A 388 -6.45 -51.70 28.90
CA THR A 388 -5.66 -52.69 28.14
C THR A 388 -4.22 -52.84 28.66
N LEU A 389 -3.63 -51.74 29.12
CA LEU A 389 -2.30 -51.69 29.72
C LEU A 389 -2.27 -51.97 31.24
N LYS A 390 -3.42 -52.36 31.82
CA LYS A 390 -3.60 -52.71 33.25
C LYS A 390 -3.27 -51.59 34.24
N TYR A 391 -3.51 -50.34 33.86
CA TYR A 391 -3.41 -49.21 34.81
C TYR A 391 -4.57 -49.25 35.82
N PRO A 392 -4.32 -48.96 37.11
CA PRO A 392 -5.40 -48.80 38.09
C PRO A 392 -6.34 -47.64 37.73
N SER A 393 -7.64 -47.79 38.02
CA SER A 393 -8.65 -46.76 37.76
C SER A 393 -8.27 -45.42 38.43
N GLY A 394 -8.32 -44.32 37.68
CA GLY A 394 -7.95 -42.99 38.17
C GLY A 394 -6.44 -42.70 38.19
N THR A 395 -5.59 -43.59 37.65
CA THR A 395 -4.16 -43.30 37.45
C THR A 395 -3.93 -42.32 36.29
N ILE A 396 -4.70 -42.48 35.20
CA ILE A 396 -4.60 -41.68 33.97
C ILE A 396 -5.81 -40.74 33.89
N LYS A 397 -5.57 -39.46 33.58
CA LYS A 397 -6.61 -38.43 33.39
C LYS A 397 -6.39 -37.71 32.06
N HIS A 398 -7.43 -37.56 31.25
CA HIS A 398 -7.41 -36.71 30.05
C HIS A 398 -7.74 -35.26 30.44
N ILE A 399 -6.97 -34.28 29.93
CA ILE A 399 -7.26 -32.85 30.08
C ILE A 399 -7.11 -32.19 28.71
N ALA A 400 -8.18 -31.58 28.20
CA ALA A 400 -8.20 -30.94 26.89
C ALA A 400 -8.24 -29.40 26.98
N GLY A 401 -7.62 -28.74 26.01
CA GLY A 401 -7.73 -27.30 25.78
C GLY A 401 -6.57 -26.46 26.33
N ASP A 402 -6.08 -25.58 25.46
CA ASP A 402 -4.80 -24.86 25.64
C ASP A 402 -4.78 -23.93 26.86
N LEU A 403 -5.94 -23.40 27.26
CA LEU A 403 -6.11 -22.55 28.46
C LEU A 403 -5.72 -23.25 29.78
N ILE A 404 -5.59 -24.58 29.79
CA ILE A 404 -5.25 -25.38 30.98
C ILE A 404 -3.80 -25.91 30.87
N ALA A 405 -3.15 -25.79 29.71
CA ALA A 405 -1.82 -26.35 29.43
C ALA A 405 -0.75 -25.93 30.45
N ASP A 406 -0.66 -24.63 30.76
CA ASP A 406 0.31 -24.08 31.71
C ASP A 406 0.13 -24.70 33.12
N SER A 407 -1.12 -24.87 33.57
CA SER A 407 -1.43 -25.52 34.86
C SER A 407 -1.13 -27.03 34.86
N VAL A 408 -1.22 -27.72 33.72
CA VAL A 408 -0.80 -29.12 33.60
C VAL A 408 0.73 -29.22 33.69
N ILE A 409 1.47 -28.29 33.06
CA ILE A 409 2.93 -28.24 33.15
C ILE A 409 3.37 -27.91 34.58
N ASP A 410 2.76 -26.91 35.22
CA ASP A 410 3.07 -26.52 36.61
C ASP A 410 2.88 -27.69 37.59
N THR A 411 1.76 -28.39 37.51
CA THR A 411 1.47 -29.51 38.42
C THR A 411 2.37 -30.73 38.19
N ALA A 412 2.87 -30.92 36.96
CA ALA A 412 3.72 -32.04 36.59
C ALA A 412 5.12 -32.02 37.27
N ASP A 413 5.63 -33.22 37.54
CA ASP A 413 7.03 -33.48 37.91
C ASP A 413 7.92 -33.73 36.70
N ILE A 414 7.34 -34.29 35.62
CA ILE A 414 8.02 -34.73 34.39
C ILE A 414 7.09 -34.46 33.21
N VAL A 415 7.63 -33.93 32.12
CA VAL A 415 6.88 -33.69 30.87
C VAL A 415 7.43 -34.58 29.76
N ILE A 416 6.57 -35.39 29.17
CA ILE A 416 6.90 -36.29 28.05
C ILE A 416 6.19 -35.80 26.79
N TYR A 417 6.93 -35.53 25.72
CA TYR A 417 6.35 -35.22 24.42
C TYR A 417 5.96 -36.53 23.71
N GLY A 418 4.66 -36.77 23.59
CA GLY A 418 4.07 -38.00 23.07
C GLY A 418 3.71 -37.98 21.59
N SER A 419 4.08 -36.92 20.85
CA SER A 419 3.87 -36.85 19.40
C SER A 419 5.12 -37.23 18.62
N PHE A 420 4.95 -37.99 17.54
CA PHE A 420 6.02 -38.37 16.61
C PHE A 420 5.97 -37.60 15.27
N LEU A 421 5.23 -36.50 15.22
CA LEU A 421 5.11 -35.64 14.05
C LEU A 421 6.37 -34.76 13.92
N GLU A 422 6.95 -34.68 12.73
CA GLU A 422 8.05 -33.75 12.45
C GLU A 422 7.50 -32.35 12.19
N GLU A 423 7.52 -31.50 13.22
CA GLU A 423 7.15 -30.08 13.13
C GLU A 423 8.26 -29.23 12.50
N GLN A 424 7.89 -28.09 11.92
CA GLN A 424 8.84 -27.14 11.28
C GLN A 424 9.64 -26.29 12.29
N SER A 425 9.06 -26.04 13.46
CA SER A 425 9.70 -25.32 14.57
C SER A 425 9.78 -26.21 15.80
N PHE A 426 10.61 -25.83 16.77
CA PHE A 426 10.63 -26.49 18.06
C PHE A 426 9.25 -26.36 18.75
N PRO A 427 8.70 -27.43 19.37
CA PRO A 427 7.37 -27.36 19.98
C PRO A 427 7.31 -26.37 21.16
N GLU A 428 6.40 -25.40 21.08
CA GLU A 428 6.22 -24.34 22.10
C GLU A 428 5.96 -24.90 23.50
N ILE A 429 5.19 -26.00 23.59
CA ILE A 429 4.89 -26.70 24.84
C ILE A 429 6.15 -27.28 25.53
N LEU A 430 7.21 -27.59 24.76
CA LEU A 430 8.51 -28.01 25.31
C LEU A 430 9.32 -26.82 25.82
N VAL A 431 9.28 -25.67 25.12
CA VAL A 431 9.89 -24.42 25.63
C VAL A 431 9.28 -24.06 26.98
N LYS A 432 7.94 -24.05 27.07
CA LYS A 432 7.22 -23.81 28.33
C LYS A 432 7.65 -24.79 29.42
N ALA A 433 7.62 -26.10 29.15
CA ALA A 433 8.04 -27.12 30.13
C ALA A 433 9.48 -26.92 30.66
N MET A 434 10.41 -26.52 29.79
CA MET A 434 11.77 -26.17 30.21
C MET A 434 11.80 -24.88 31.05
N CYS A 435 11.06 -23.82 30.70
CA CYS A 435 10.96 -22.57 31.47
C CYS A 435 10.39 -22.79 32.89
N PHE A 436 9.41 -23.70 33.03
CA PHE A 436 8.89 -24.18 34.33
C PHE A 436 9.88 -25.06 35.11
N GLY A 437 11.08 -25.34 34.57
CA GLY A 437 12.10 -26.18 35.22
C GLY A 437 11.70 -27.64 35.34
N LYS A 438 10.91 -28.16 34.40
CA LYS A 438 10.49 -29.57 34.38
C LYS A 438 11.48 -30.41 33.55
N PRO A 439 11.85 -31.63 33.97
CA PRO A 439 12.56 -32.57 33.12
C PRO A 439 11.70 -32.90 31.89
N ILE A 440 12.18 -32.53 30.71
CA ILE A 440 11.55 -32.88 29.44
C ILE A 440 12.11 -34.19 28.88
N ILE A 441 11.23 -35.02 28.34
CA ILE A 441 11.59 -36.28 27.67
C ILE A 441 10.89 -36.30 26.31
N ALA A 442 11.67 -36.31 25.23
CA ALA A 442 11.16 -36.13 23.88
C ALA A 442 11.65 -37.22 22.91
N PRO A 443 10.92 -37.51 21.83
CA PRO A 443 11.35 -38.46 20.82
C PRO A 443 12.45 -37.87 19.95
N ASP A 444 13.23 -38.76 19.36
CA ASP A 444 14.33 -38.44 18.46
C ASP A 444 13.82 -37.95 17.09
N ILE A 445 13.47 -36.66 17.04
CA ILE A 445 13.00 -35.92 15.87
C ILE A 445 14.06 -34.84 15.53
N PRO A 446 14.44 -34.64 14.25
CA PRO A 446 15.49 -33.68 13.88
C PRO A 446 15.29 -32.27 14.45
N THR A 447 14.06 -31.74 14.38
CA THR A 447 13.71 -30.42 14.93
C THR A 447 13.88 -30.34 16.45
N ILE A 448 13.69 -31.43 17.19
CA ILE A 448 13.87 -31.49 18.65
C ILE A 448 15.36 -31.64 19.00
N ARG A 449 16.06 -32.57 18.33
CA ARG A 449 17.48 -32.85 18.53
C ARG A 449 18.39 -31.64 18.23
N LYS A 450 17.89 -30.66 17.48
CA LYS A 450 18.59 -29.38 17.24
C LYS A 450 18.75 -28.53 18.50
N TYR A 451 17.84 -28.64 19.47
CA TYR A 451 17.77 -27.79 20.67
C TYR A 451 17.89 -28.58 21.99
N VAL A 452 17.60 -29.88 21.95
CA VAL A 452 17.69 -30.77 23.11
C VAL A 452 18.90 -31.68 22.96
N ASP A 453 19.84 -31.55 23.88
CA ASP A 453 21.00 -32.41 24.04
C ASP A 453 20.69 -33.49 25.10
N ASP A 454 20.74 -34.76 24.69
CA ASP A 454 20.40 -35.90 25.55
C ASP A 454 21.22 -35.92 26.84
N ARG A 455 20.52 -35.99 27.97
CA ARG A 455 21.05 -35.92 29.35
C ARG A 455 21.80 -34.63 29.72
N VAL A 456 21.66 -33.56 28.94
CA VAL A 456 22.23 -32.23 29.27
C VAL A 456 21.14 -31.25 29.67
N ASN A 457 20.20 -30.95 28.75
CA ASN A 457 19.10 -30.01 28.97
C ASN A 457 17.70 -30.68 28.84
N GLY A 458 17.67 -31.95 28.44
CA GLY A 458 16.49 -32.82 28.35
C GLY A 458 16.91 -34.27 28.11
N TYR A 459 15.95 -35.15 27.83
CA TYR A 459 16.21 -36.54 27.45
C TYR A 459 15.62 -36.86 26.07
N ILE A 460 16.33 -37.64 25.26
CA ILE A 460 15.87 -38.08 23.94
C ILE A 460 15.71 -39.61 23.89
N PHE A 461 14.60 -40.10 23.31
CA PHE A 461 14.38 -41.53 23.05
C PHE A 461 14.11 -41.84 21.57
N PRO A 462 14.68 -42.92 20.99
CA PRO A 462 14.34 -43.34 19.64
C PRO A 462 12.87 -43.74 19.51
N LYS A 463 12.17 -43.18 18.53
CA LYS A 463 10.73 -43.43 18.29
C LYS A 463 10.41 -44.91 18.03
N GLU A 464 11.36 -45.67 17.48
CA GLU A 464 11.23 -47.12 17.22
C GLU A 464 11.45 -47.99 18.46
N ASN A 465 11.98 -47.45 19.57
CA ASN A 465 12.46 -48.25 20.70
C ASN A 465 12.02 -47.73 22.08
N SER A 466 10.76 -48.00 22.43
CA SER A 466 10.18 -47.65 23.74
C SER A 466 10.91 -48.26 24.96
N ARG A 467 11.78 -49.27 24.79
CA ARG A 467 12.62 -49.79 25.89
C ARG A 467 13.64 -48.75 26.36
N VAL A 468 14.05 -47.81 25.50
CA VAL A 468 14.93 -46.70 25.89
C VAL A 468 14.17 -45.72 26.76
N LEU A 469 12.94 -45.37 26.39
CA LEU A 469 12.05 -44.54 27.23
C LEU A 469 11.83 -45.17 28.61
N THR A 470 11.55 -46.48 28.70
CA THR A 470 11.46 -47.17 30.00
C THR A 470 12.74 -47.05 30.84
N LYS A 471 13.93 -47.15 30.22
CA LYS A 471 15.21 -46.98 30.93
C LYS A 471 15.40 -45.55 31.44
N ILE A 472 15.10 -44.55 30.60
CA ILE A 472 15.15 -43.14 30.99
C ILE A 472 14.19 -42.89 32.16
N MET A 473 12.98 -43.43 32.12
CA MET A 473 12.01 -43.25 33.21
C MET A 473 12.45 -43.87 34.54
N LEU A 474 13.15 -45.01 34.52
CA LEU A 474 13.76 -45.62 35.70
C LEU A 474 15.05 -44.92 36.19
N GLU A 475 15.62 -44.02 35.37
CA GLU A 475 16.75 -43.14 35.72
C GLU A 475 16.25 -41.79 36.27
N VAL A 476 15.13 -41.30 35.75
CA VAL A 476 14.44 -40.07 36.17
C VAL A 476 13.66 -40.27 37.46
N ILE A 477 12.96 -41.40 37.63
CA ILE A 477 12.24 -41.78 38.85
C ILE A 477 13.01 -42.91 39.53
N ALA A 478 13.46 -42.67 40.76
CA ALA A 478 14.15 -43.68 41.57
C ALA A 478 13.55 -43.73 42.97
N LYS A 479 13.07 -44.91 43.39
CA LYS A 479 12.40 -45.13 44.70
C LYS A 479 11.20 -44.19 44.91
N GLY A 480 10.37 -44.03 43.87
CA GLY A 480 9.18 -43.18 43.91
C GLY A 480 9.44 -41.66 43.98
N LYS A 481 10.67 -41.18 43.78
CA LYS A 481 10.99 -39.74 43.75
C LYS A 481 11.85 -39.36 42.53
N ILE A 482 11.76 -38.11 42.07
CA ILE A 482 12.61 -37.59 40.99
C ILE A 482 14.08 -37.67 41.39
N SER A 483 14.94 -38.20 40.52
CA SER A 483 16.38 -38.32 40.78
C SER A 483 17.07 -36.95 40.83
N PRO A 484 18.17 -36.79 41.60
CA PRO A 484 18.93 -35.55 41.63
C PRO A 484 19.49 -35.14 40.26
N LEU A 485 19.84 -36.13 39.43
CA LEU A 485 20.33 -35.93 38.07
C LEU A 485 19.27 -35.28 37.17
N ALA A 486 18.03 -35.80 37.20
CA ALA A 486 16.92 -35.24 36.42
C ALA A 486 16.58 -33.79 36.84
N ARG A 487 16.67 -33.47 38.14
CA ARG A 487 16.51 -32.08 38.62
C ARG A 487 17.63 -31.16 38.16
N ASN A 488 18.87 -31.64 38.10
CA ASN A 488 19.99 -30.86 37.56
C ASN A 488 19.82 -30.59 36.06
N ILE A 489 19.47 -31.62 35.27
CA ILE A 489 19.17 -31.50 33.84
C ILE A 489 18.03 -30.51 33.60
N ALA A 490 16.96 -30.56 34.40
CA ALA A 490 15.85 -29.61 34.29
C ALA A 490 16.25 -28.15 34.63
N SER A 491 17.17 -27.95 35.58
CA SER A 491 17.74 -26.63 35.89
C SER A 491 18.60 -26.07 34.74
N ILE A 492 19.36 -26.93 34.06
CA ILE A 492 20.10 -26.58 32.83
C ILE A 492 19.11 -26.28 31.70
N GLY A 493 18.06 -27.09 31.55
CA GLY A 493 16.93 -26.88 30.65
C GLY A 493 16.31 -25.48 30.80
N ARG A 494 15.92 -25.09 32.02
CA ARG A 494 15.37 -23.75 32.32
C ARG A 494 16.32 -22.60 31.96
N THR A 495 17.62 -22.79 32.18
CA THR A 495 18.62 -21.77 31.82
C THR A 495 18.77 -21.66 30.30
N THR A 496 18.64 -22.78 29.59
CA THR A 496 18.75 -22.85 28.13
C THR A 496 17.50 -22.32 27.42
N SER A 497 16.30 -22.63 27.93
CA SER A 497 15.03 -22.24 27.30
C SER A 497 14.82 -20.73 27.27
N LYS A 498 15.31 -20.01 28.28
CA LYS A 498 15.22 -18.54 28.41
C LYS A 498 15.64 -17.78 27.14
N ASN A 499 16.61 -18.29 26.37
CA ASN A 499 17.16 -17.63 25.19
C ASN A 499 17.16 -18.53 23.93
N LEU A 500 16.42 -19.65 23.92
CA LEU A 500 16.61 -20.76 22.98
C LEU A 500 16.53 -20.38 21.49
N LEU A 501 15.61 -19.47 21.13
CA LEU A 501 15.27 -19.12 19.75
C LEU A 501 15.78 -17.73 19.31
N VAL A 502 16.52 -17.02 20.18
CA VAL A 502 16.95 -15.62 19.98
C VAL A 502 17.64 -15.41 18.63
N SER A 503 18.66 -16.21 18.31
CA SER A 503 19.42 -16.09 17.06
C SER A 503 18.54 -16.25 15.83
N GLU A 504 17.56 -17.15 15.89
CA GLU A 504 16.70 -17.50 14.74
C GLU A 504 15.62 -16.45 14.53
N THR A 505 15.11 -15.87 15.62
CA THR A 505 14.24 -14.71 15.57
C THR A 505 14.98 -13.51 14.98
N ILE A 506 16.18 -13.19 15.47
CA ILE A 506 17.00 -12.07 14.97
C ILE A 506 17.35 -12.24 13.49
N ASP A 507 17.88 -13.41 13.11
CA ASP A 507 18.22 -13.69 11.71
C ASP A 507 16.97 -13.70 10.82
N GLY A 508 15.83 -14.18 11.33
CA GLY A 508 14.55 -14.11 10.65
C GLY A 508 14.14 -12.68 10.30
N TYR A 509 14.12 -11.77 11.29
CA TYR A 509 13.72 -10.37 11.06
C TYR A 509 14.74 -9.60 10.20
N ALA A 510 16.04 -9.81 10.41
CA ALA A 510 17.09 -9.16 9.63
C ALA A 510 17.05 -9.58 8.15
N ASN A 511 16.91 -10.88 7.87
CA ASN A 511 16.73 -11.40 6.50
C ASN A 511 15.40 -10.94 5.89
N LEU A 512 14.31 -10.88 6.66
CA LEU A 512 13.02 -10.42 6.17
C LEU A 512 13.07 -8.95 5.71
N LEU A 513 13.72 -8.08 6.49
CA LEU A 513 13.92 -6.67 6.14
C LEU A 513 14.79 -6.52 4.87
N GLN A 514 15.90 -7.26 4.75
CA GLN A 514 16.74 -7.22 3.55
C GLN A 514 15.99 -7.66 2.28
N ASN A 515 15.03 -8.59 2.38
CA ASN A 515 14.23 -9.06 1.24
C ASN A 515 13.04 -8.16 0.88
N ILE A 516 12.49 -7.40 1.84
CA ILE A 516 11.33 -6.52 1.64
C ILE A 516 11.73 -5.11 1.24
N LEU A 517 12.76 -4.55 1.88
CA LEU A 517 13.10 -3.13 1.76
C LEU A 517 13.82 -2.84 0.45
N ARG A 518 13.23 -1.99 -0.38
CA ARG A 518 13.86 -1.50 -1.61
C ARG A 518 14.50 -0.14 -1.36
N LEU A 519 15.73 -0.18 -0.87
CA LEU A 519 16.47 1.02 -0.48
C LEU A 519 16.88 1.85 -1.71
N PRO A 520 16.60 3.16 -1.75
CA PRO A 520 17.01 4.04 -2.85
C PRO A 520 18.52 4.36 -2.79
N SER A 521 19.05 4.97 -3.85
CA SER A 521 20.50 5.22 -4.01
C SER A 521 21.10 6.17 -2.97
N GLU A 522 20.32 7.09 -2.42
CA GLU A 522 20.74 7.96 -1.33
C GLU A 522 20.91 7.23 0.02
N VAL A 523 20.38 6.01 0.16
CA VAL A 523 20.44 5.20 1.38
C VAL A 523 21.65 4.27 1.37
N ALA A 524 22.32 4.19 2.53
CA ALA A 524 23.42 3.26 2.77
C ALA A 524 22.88 1.84 2.93
N LEU A 525 23.55 0.87 2.31
CA LEU A 525 23.23 -0.53 2.53
C LEU A 525 23.59 -0.91 3.98
N PRO A 526 22.69 -1.61 4.71
CA PRO A 526 23.02 -2.21 6.00
C PRO A 526 24.11 -3.28 5.85
N LYS A 527 24.79 -3.61 6.95
CA LYS A 527 25.68 -4.77 7.03
C LYS A 527 24.94 -6.08 6.74
N ALA A 528 25.66 -7.11 6.31
CA ALA A 528 25.09 -8.44 6.11
C ALA A 528 24.64 -9.07 7.44
N VAL A 529 23.62 -9.94 7.40
CA VAL A 529 23.10 -10.65 8.60
C VAL A 529 24.17 -11.57 9.24
N SER A 530 25.15 -12.00 8.44
CA SER A 530 26.34 -12.73 8.88
C SER A 530 27.36 -11.89 9.66
N GLU A 531 27.26 -10.55 9.63
CA GLU A 531 28.17 -9.63 10.32
C GLU A 531 27.62 -9.12 11.67
N ILE A 532 26.40 -9.53 12.06
CA ILE A 532 25.83 -9.25 13.38
C ILE A 532 26.69 -9.91 14.46
N SER A 533 26.99 -9.18 15.53
CA SER A 533 27.79 -9.69 16.65
C SER A 533 27.13 -10.93 17.30
N PRO A 534 27.87 -12.04 17.53
CA PRO A 534 27.29 -13.26 18.12
C PRO A 534 26.70 -13.00 19.50
N ASN A 535 27.33 -12.15 20.31
CA ASN A 535 26.88 -11.77 21.66
C ASN A 535 25.46 -11.17 21.68
N LEU A 536 25.01 -10.54 20.57
CA LEU A 536 23.64 -10.01 20.45
C LEU A 536 22.62 -11.07 20.01
N LYS A 537 23.08 -12.23 19.51
CA LYS A 537 22.24 -13.37 19.14
C LYS A 537 22.08 -14.40 20.27
N GLU A 538 22.84 -14.26 21.36
CA GLU A 538 22.86 -15.20 22.49
C GLU A 538 21.71 -15.01 23.48
N GLN A 539 21.14 -13.80 23.61
CA GLN A 539 20.11 -13.50 24.61
C GLN A 539 19.17 -12.36 24.21
N TRP A 540 17.93 -12.41 24.70
CA TRP A 540 17.04 -11.25 24.68
C TRP A 540 17.62 -10.12 25.55
N GLN A 541 17.18 -8.88 25.32
CA GLN A 541 17.66 -7.70 26.05
C GLN A 541 17.06 -7.58 27.48
N TRP A 542 17.06 -8.67 28.24
CA TRP A 542 16.49 -8.78 29.59
C TRP A 542 16.97 -7.66 30.53
N HIS A 543 18.27 -7.36 30.50
CA HIS A 543 18.91 -6.39 31.39
C HIS A 543 18.37 -4.96 31.25
N LEU A 544 17.82 -4.59 30.08
CA LEU A 544 17.20 -3.28 29.88
C LEU A 544 15.85 -3.16 30.59
N PHE A 545 15.20 -4.28 30.90
CA PHE A 545 13.90 -4.34 31.58
C PHE A 545 14.02 -4.61 33.09
N GLU A 546 15.19 -5.03 33.59
CA GLU A 546 15.44 -5.26 35.04
C GLU A 546 15.23 -3.99 35.89
N ALA A 547 15.45 -2.80 35.32
CA ALA A 547 15.22 -1.52 35.99
C ALA A 547 13.73 -1.10 36.02
N VAL A 548 12.87 -1.74 35.23
CA VAL A 548 11.47 -1.36 35.08
C VAL A 548 10.64 -1.98 36.20
N SER A 549 10.32 -1.16 37.21
CA SER A 549 9.39 -1.53 38.28
C SER A 549 8.04 -1.96 37.68
N ASN A 550 7.54 -3.13 38.08
CA ASN A 550 6.36 -3.79 37.50
C ASN A 550 6.58 -4.30 36.06
N PHE A 551 7.44 -5.31 35.89
CA PHE A 551 7.27 -6.29 34.80
C PHE A 551 6.03 -7.16 35.09
N THR A 552 4.85 -6.52 35.11
CA THR A 552 3.57 -7.18 35.41
C THR A 552 3.14 -8.03 34.23
N TYR A 553 3.17 -9.35 34.42
CA TYR A 553 2.48 -10.27 33.53
C TYR A 553 0.98 -9.94 33.49
N GLN A 554 0.57 -9.26 32.42
CA GLN A 554 -0.82 -9.17 32.02
C GLN A 554 -1.01 -10.14 30.86
N ASN A 555 -2.00 -11.02 30.97
CA ASN A 555 -2.31 -12.00 29.93
C ASN A 555 -2.61 -11.26 28.61
N SER A 556 -1.72 -11.40 27.63
CA SER A 556 -1.79 -10.74 26.31
C SER A 556 -3.10 -11.06 25.58
N THR A 557 -3.61 -12.29 25.73
CA THR A 557 -4.89 -12.73 25.17
C THR A 557 -6.08 -12.03 25.83
N ALA A 558 -6.01 -11.75 27.14
CA ALA A 558 -7.03 -10.96 27.84
C ALA A 558 -7.00 -9.47 27.42
N ARG A 559 -5.81 -8.89 27.22
CA ARG A 559 -5.65 -7.52 26.69
C ARG A 559 -6.21 -7.40 25.27
N SER A 560 -5.79 -8.30 24.37
CA SER A 560 -6.30 -8.36 23.00
C SER A 560 -7.82 -8.54 22.95
N ASN A 561 -8.41 -9.38 23.81
CA ASN A 561 -9.87 -9.48 23.93
C ASN A 561 -10.50 -8.15 24.40
N THR A 562 -9.95 -7.51 25.43
CA THR A 562 -10.44 -6.21 25.92
C THR A 562 -10.38 -5.12 24.85
N TYR A 563 -9.34 -5.12 24.00
CA TYR A 563 -9.25 -4.24 22.84
C TYR A 563 -10.32 -4.57 21.78
N LEU A 564 -10.52 -5.85 21.46
CA LEU A 564 -11.54 -6.30 20.52
C LEU A 564 -12.96 -6.00 21.02
N ASP A 565 -13.22 -6.09 22.32
CA ASP A 565 -14.50 -5.68 22.93
C ASP A 565 -14.75 -4.18 22.74
N LYS A 566 -13.78 -3.33 23.11
CA LYS A 566 -13.85 -1.87 22.85
C LYS A 566 -14.06 -1.56 21.37
N TYR A 567 -13.42 -2.31 20.47
CA TYR A 567 -13.50 -2.14 19.03
C TYR A 567 -14.89 -2.52 18.48
N GLU A 568 -15.45 -3.65 18.92
CA GLU A 568 -16.79 -4.10 18.57
C GLU A 568 -17.88 -3.19 19.15
N GLU A 569 -17.73 -2.71 20.39
CA GLU A 569 -18.65 -1.73 20.99
C GLU A 569 -18.68 -0.41 20.19
N GLN A 570 -17.52 0.13 19.81
CA GLN A 570 -17.43 1.33 18.97
C GLN A 570 -18.09 1.13 17.60
N TRP A 571 -18.02 -0.07 17.02
CA TRP A 571 -18.66 -0.41 15.75
C TRP A 571 -20.19 -0.55 15.89
N ASN A 572 -20.67 -1.22 16.95
CA ASN A 572 -22.09 -1.45 17.20
C ASN A 572 -22.82 -0.21 17.71
N HIS A 573 -22.11 0.72 18.36
CA HIS A 573 -22.66 1.96 18.92
C HIS A 573 -21.84 3.18 18.47
N PRO A 574 -21.96 3.62 17.19
CA PRO A 574 -21.40 4.88 16.76
C PRO A 574 -21.97 6.00 17.66
N PRO A 575 -21.12 6.84 18.28
CA PRO A 575 -21.51 7.65 19.43
C PRO A 575 -22.57 8.69 19.06
N LYS A 576 -23.79 8.49 19.57
CA LYS A 576 -24.86 9.50 19.53
C LYS A 576 -24.47 10.70 20.38
N SER A 577 -24.06 11.78 19.71
CA SER A 577 -24.03 13.17 20.18
C SER A 577 -23.46 13.42 21.60
N ARG A 578 -22.19 13.86 21.66
CA ARG A 578 -21.77 14.84 22.68
C ARG A 578 -21.84 16.23 22.06
N SER A 579 -22.52 17.15 22.74
CA SER A 579 -22.78 18.51 22.29
C SER A 579 -21.57 19.44 22.47
N SER A 580 -21.46 20.42 21.58
CA SER A 580 -20.52 21.56 21.57
C SER A 580 -19.04 21.21 21.80
N GLY A 581 -18.32 20.97 20.69
CA GLY A 581 -16.88 20.80 20.68
C GLY A 581 -16.43 20.16 19.36
N THR A 582 -16.04 20.98 18.39
CA THR A 582 -15.47 20.53 17.11
C THR A 582 -14.29 19.61 17.37
N ILE A 583 -14.39 18.30 17.08
CA ILE A 583 -13.27 17.31 16.98
C ILE A 583 -13.77 15.87 16.66
N ALA A 584 -15.01 15.49 16.99
CA ALA A 584 -15.46 14.09 16.99
C ALA A 584 -16.10 13.53 15.68
N ASP A 585 -15.72 14.01 14.49
CA ASP A 585 -16.41 13.65 13.21
C ASP A 585 -15.56 12.82 12.22
N HIS A 586 -14.34 12.39 12.57
CA HIS A 586 -13.38 11.85 11.59
C HIS A 586 -13.50 10.36 11.23
N ASP A 587 -14.05 9.49 12.08
CA ASP A 587 -14.30 8.09 11.68
C ASP A 587 -15.63 7.94 10.92
N SER A 588 -16.64 8.77 11.27
CA SER A 588 -17.84 8.96 10.45
C SER A 588 -17.48 9.47 9.04
N PHE A 589 -16.52 10.40 8.96
CA PHE A 589 -15.99 10.94 7.71
C PHE A 589 -15.41 9.87 6.79
N LEU A 590 -14.71 8.84 7.30
CA LEU A 590 -14.20 7.76 6.45
C LEU A 590 -15.35 6.98 5.76
N TYR A 591 -16.42 6.64 6.50
CA TYR A 591 -17.57 5.95 5.93
C TYR A 591 -18.38 6.86 4.99
N ARG A 592 -18.56 8.14 5.32
CA ARG A 592 -19.18 9.14 4.42
C ARG A 592 -18.39 9.29 3.12
N ILE A 593 -17.05 9.37 3.18
CA ILE A 593 -16.19 9.45 1.99
C ILE A 593 -16.32 8.19 1.13
N TRP A 594 -16.45 7.01 1.74
CA TRP A 594 -16.59 5.76 0.99
C TRP A 594 -17.97 5.62 0.35
N GLU A 595 -19.02 6.10 1.03
CA GLU A 595 -20.35 6.25 0.46
C GLU A 595 -20.38 7.31 -0.65
N GLU A 596 -19.63 8.41 -0.50
CA GLU A 596 -19.47 9.47 -1.49
C GLU A 596 -18.65 9.01 -2.71
N GLU A 597 -17.53 8.29 -2.55
CA GLU A 597 -16.76 7.63 -3.61
C GLU A 597 -17.63 6.59 -4.34
N LYS A 598 -18.43 5.80 -3.62
CA LYS A 598 -19.41 4.88 -4.22
C LYS A 598 -20.48 5.63 -5.00
N ASN A 599 -20.98 6.75 -4.48
CA ASN A 599 -21.96 7.61 -5.16
C ASN A 599 -21.35 8.33 -6.38
N ILE A 600 -20.09 8.75 -6.33
CA ILE A 600 -19.32 9.34 -7.44
C ILE A 600 -19.05 8.27 -8.50
N GLN A 601 -18.71 7.03 -8.13
CA GLN A 601 -18.56 5.92 -9.07
C GLN A 601 -19.91 5.55 -9.71
N ILE A 602 -21.00 5.54 -8.96
CA ILE A 602 -22.35 5.36 -9.50
C ILE A 602 -22.71 6.52 -10.44
N ALA A 603 -22.43 7.77 -10.07
CA ALA A 603 -22.70 8.95 -10.88
C ALA A 603 -21.86 9.01 -12.16
N THR A 604 -20.58 8.65 -12.10
CA THR A 604 -19.68 8.62 -13.28
C THR A 604 -19.95 7.42 -14.19
N THR A 605 -20.28 6.23 -13.66
CA THR A 605 -20.72 5.09 -14.50
C THR A 605 -22.13 5.27 -15.06
N ARG A 606 -23.01 6.00 -14.37
CA ARG A 606 -24.29 6.47 -14.91
C ARG A 606 -24.08 7.52 -15.99
N ARG A 607 -23.22 8.53 -15.77
CA ARG A 607 -22.84 9.55 -16.77
C ARG A 607 -22.21 8.91 -18.01
N ARG A 608 -21.31 7.92 -17.87
CA ARG A 608 -20.78 7.14 -19.02
C ARG A 608 -21.88 6.39 -19.76
N ARG A 609 -22.77 5.68 -19.06
CA ARG A 609 -23.92 5.01 -19.70
C ARG A 609 -24.86 5.99 -20.39
N GLU A 610 -25.11 7.16 -19.81
CA GLU A 610 -25.90 8.23 -20.44
C GLU A 610 -25.17 8.83 -21.66
N GLU A 611 -23.86 9.02 -21.61
CA GLU A 611 -23.03 9.50 -22.74
C GLU A 611 -22.90 8.46 -23.87
N GLU A 612 -22.81 7.17 -23.55
CA GLU A 612 -22.82 6.07 -24.53
C GLU A 612 -24.21 5.93 -25.17
N GLN A 613 -25.29 5.96 -24.39
CA GLN A 613 -26.66 5.98 -24.92
C GLN A 613 -26.98 7.26 -25.71
N LEU A 614 -26.33 8.39 -25.40
CA LEU A 614 -26.43 9.61 -26.20
C LEU A 614 -25.61 9.47 -27.50
N LYS A 615 -24.40 8.90 -27.47
CA LYS A 615 -23.59 8.63 -28.67
C LYS A 615 -24.29 7.69 -29.64
N ASP A 616 -24.92 6.62 -29.15
CA ASP A 616 -25.71 5.69 -29.98
C ASP A 616 -26.98 6.34 -30.58
N ARG A 617 -27.47 7.44 -29.99
CA ARG A 617 -28.55 8.26 -30.55
C ARG A 617 -28.08 9.36 -31.51
N ILE A 618 -26.76 9.57 -31.67
CA ILE A 618 -26.21 10.55 -32.63
C ILE A 618 -26.14 9.92 -34.03
N GLU A 619 -27.31 9.79 -34.64
CA GLU A 619 -27.45 9.81 -36.10
C GLU A 619 -27.95 11.19 -36.52
N GLN A 620 -26.98 12.04 -36.88
CA GLN A 620 -27.12 13.38 -37.48
C GLN A 620 -28.51 14.06 -37.42
N SER A 621 -28.79 14.77 -36.33
CA SER A 621 -29.73 15.89 -36.39
C SER A 621 -29.25 17.10 -35.57
N ARG A 622 -29.81 18.27 -35.86
CA ARG A 622 -29.26 19.57 -35.44
C ARG A 622 -29.49 19.79 -33.94
N ALA A 623 -28.41 19.99 -33.18
CA ALA A 623 -28.48 20.37 -31.77
C ALA A 623 -29.41 21.58 -31.56
N THR A 624 -30.42 21.41 -30.71
CA THR A 624 -31.46 22.41 -30.42
C THR A 624 -30.96 23.42 -29.39
N TRP A 625 -31.55 24.61 -29.33
CA TRP A 625 -31.13 25.63 -28.35
C TRP A 625 -31.36 25.18 -26.89
N GLU A 626 -32.41 24.40 -26.58
CA GLU A 626 -32.55 23.76 -25.27
C GLU A 626 -31.39 22.81 -24.95
N GLU A 627 -30.78 22.18 -25.95
CA GLU A 627 -29.69 21.23 -25.75
C GLU A 627 -28.37 21.96 -25.46
N VAL A 628 -28.12 23.06 -26.16
CA VAL A 628 -27.03 24.00 -25.84
C VAL A 628 -27.22 24.60 -24.43
N TYR A 629 -28.44 25.01 -24.08
CA TYR A 629 -28.75 25.55 -22.75
C TYR A 629 -28.65 24.49 -21.64
N ARG A 630 -29.10 23.25 -21.88
CA ARG A 630 -28.89 22.12 -20.95
C ARG A 630 -27.42 21.79 -20.79
N ASN A 631 -26.63 21.84 -21.85
CA ASN A 631 -25.19 21.55 -21.79
C ASN A 631 -24.40 22.69 -21.12
N ALA A 632 -24.77 23.95 -21.34
CA ALA A 632 -24.25 25.08 -20.55
C ALA A 632 -24.62 24.93 -19.06
N LYS A 633 -25.90 24.68 -18.74
CA LYS A 633 -26.36 24.47 -17.37
C LYS A 633 -25.80 23.20 -16.71
N ARG A 634 -25.40 22.19 -17.50
CA ARG A 634 -24.63 21.02 -17.04
C ARG A 634 -23.17 21.38 -16.77
N ALA A 635 -22.55 22.20 -17.61
CA ALA A 635 -21.19 22.70 -17.39
C ALA A 635 -21.11 23.57 -16.12
N ASP A 636 -22.07 24.48 -15.93
CA ASP A 636 -22.18 25.31 -14.71
C ASP A 636 -22.44 24.46 -13.46
N ARG A 637 -23.29 23.43 -13.57
CA ARG A 637 -23.46 22.43 -12.50
C ARG A 637 -22.17 21.68 -12.21
N SER A 638 -21.44 21.21 -13.22
CA SER A 638 -20.16 20.54 -13.00
C SER A 638 -19.08 21.46 -12.40
N LYS A 639 -19.15 22.78 -12.58
CA LYS A 639 -18.31 23.73 -11.83
C LYS A 639 -18.71 23.78 -10.35
N HIS A 640 -20.03 23.84 -10.06
CA HIS A 640 -20.54 23.83 -8.69
C HIS A 640 -20.25 22.51 -7.96
N ASP A 641 -20.39 21.36 -8.64
CA ASP A 641 -20.06 20.02 -8.11
C ASP A 641 -18.58 19.90 -7.71
N LEU A 642 -17.68 20.73 -8.27
CA LEU A 642 -16.24 20.71 -7.99
C LEU A 642 -15.82 21.72 -6.91
N HIS A 643 -16.73 22.59 -6.44
CA HIS A 643 -16.51 23.64 -5.44
C HIS A 643 -15.33 24.60 -5.72
N GLU A 644 -14.94 24.77 -6.97
CA GLU A 644 -13.89 25.72 -7.36
C GLU A 644 -14.34 27.18 -7.20
N ARG A 645 -13.51 28.06 -6.60
CA ARG A 645 -13.72 29.51 -6.48
C ARG A 645 -14.10 30.12 -7.83
N ASP A 646 -15.12 30.96 -7.84
CA ASP A 646 -15.59 31.63 -9.06
C ASP A 646 -14.59 32.71 -9.51
N GLU A 647 -14.56 33.01 -10.82
CA GLU A 647 -13.63 33.98 -11.40
C GLU A 647 -13.78 35.36 -10.74
N GLY A 648 -15.02 35.75 -10.45
CA GLY A 648 -15.32 37.00 -9.75
C GLY A 648 -14.94 37.01 -8.26
N GLU A 649 -14.68 35.86 -7.63
CA GLU A 649 -14.18 35.79 -6.25
C GLU A 649 -12.65 35.91 -6.22
N LEU A 650 -11.95 35.25 -7.14
CA LEU A 650 -10.49 35.40 -7.29
C LEU A 650 -10.10 36.86 -7.56
N GLU A 651 -10.87 37.56 -8.40
CA GLU A 651 -10.68 38.99 -8.67
C GLU A 651 -11.05 39.88 -7.47
N ARG A 652 -12.09 39.53 -6.70
CA ARG A 652 -12.50 40.25 -5.48
C ARG A 652 -11.51 40.12 -4.31
N ILE A 653 -10.75 39.03 -4.25
CA ILE A 653 -9.77 38.78 -3.17
C ILE A 653 -8.55 39.72 -3.26
N GLY A 654 -8.23 40.26 -4.44
CA GLY A 654 -7.19 41.29 -4.62
C GLY A 654 -5.75 40.86 -4.28
N GLN A 655 -5.53 39.57 -4.01
CA GLN A 655 -4.25 39.03 -3.54
C GLN A 655 -3.28 38.79 -4.72
N PRO A 656 -2.03 39.27 -4.67
CA PRO A 656 -1.13 39.21 -5.82
C PRO A 656 -0.54 37.83 -6.09
N LEU A 657 -0.56 36.93 -5.10
CA LEU A 657 0.05 35.59 -5.11
C LEU A 657 -0.99 34.52 -4.71
N THR A 658 -0.96 33.38 -5.39
CA THR A 658 -1.60 32.12 -4.95
C THR A 658 -0.56 31.00 -4.95
N ILE A 659 -0.46 30.23 -3.87
CA ILE A 659 0.43 29.07 -3.74
C ILE A 659 -0.38 27.79 -3.93
N TYR A 660 -0.05 26.97 -4.93
CA TYR A 660 -0.70 25.69 -5.17
C TYR A 660 -0.02 24.57 -4.39
N GLU A 661 -0.80 23.69 -3.77
CA GLU A 661 -0.29 22.52 -3.04
C GLU A 661 -0.69 21.21 -3.75
N PRO A 662 0.21 20.60 -4.54
CA PRO A 662 -0.05 19.31 -5.18
C PRO A 662 -0.18 18.20 -4.16
N TYR A 663 -1.13 17.29 -4.39
CA TYR A 663 -1.30 16.11 -3.53
C TYR A 663 -1.91 14.90 -4.25
N PHE A 664 -1.67 13.71 -3.70
CA PHE A 664 -2.01 12.42 -4.32
C PHE A 664 -3.28 11.74 -3.79
N GLY A 665 -3.68 12.02 -2.54
CA GLY A 665 -4.86 11.41 -1.93
C GLY A 665 -5.01 11.74 -0.45
N GLU A 666 -5.89 11.01 0.22
CA GLU A 666 -6.47 11.40 1.51
C GLU A 666 -5.46 11.48 2.66
N GLY A 667 -4.40 10.67 2.60
CA GLY A 667 -3.33 10.68 3.60
C GLY A 667 -2.55 11.99 3.64
N THR A 668 -2.61 12.80 2.56
CA THR A 668 -1.95 14.13 2.52
C THR A 668 -2.78 15.25 3.16
N TRP A 669 -4.10 15.08 3.27
CA TRP A 669 -5.01 16.17 3.66
C TRP A 669 -4.68 16.82 5.00
N PRO A 670 -4.23 16.10 6.05
CA PRO A 670 -3.85 16.71 7.32
C PRO A 670 -2.67 17.70 7.25
N PHE A 671 -1.89 17.67 6.16
CA PHE A 671 -0.75 18.57 5.93
C PHE A 671 -1.07 19.77 5.04
N LEU A 672 -2.22 19.77 4.35
CA LEU A 672 -2.57 20.82 3.39
C LEU A 672 -3.08 22.08 4.11
N HIS A 673 -2.64 23.25 3.68
CA HIS A 673 -3.04 24.52 4.27
C HIS A 673 -4.52 24.82 3.98
N GLY A 674 -5.21 25.30 5.02
CA GLY A 674 -6.59 25.79 4.95
C GLY A 674 -6.71 27.32 4.84
N ARG A 675 -5.65 28.02 4.41
CA ARG A 675 -5.59 29.49 4.32
C ARG A 675 -5.83 29.99 2.89
N SER A 676 -6.38 31.19 2.74
CA SER A 676 -6.74 31.79 1.44
C SER A 676 -5.59 31.94 0.42
N LEU A 677 -4.35 32.09 0.91
CA LEU A 677 -3.12 32.15 0.09
C LEU A 677 -2.84 30.82 -0.63
N TYR A 678 -3.28 29.69 -0.08
CA TYR A 678 -3.04 28.37 -0.63
C TYR A 678 -4.27 27.84 -1.36
N ARG A 679 -4.04 26.91 -2.29
CA ARG A 679 -5.10 26.18 -2.99
C ARG A 679 -4.60 24.78 -3.30
N GLY A 680 -5.31 23.74 -2.87
CA GLY A 680 -4.89 22.37 -3.16
C GLY A 680 -5.05 22.05 -4.64
N ILE A 681 -4.23 21.15 -5.16
CA ILE A 681 -4.42 20.56 -6.49
C ILE A 681 -4.28 19.05 -6.41
N GLY A 682 -5.42 18.36 -6.55
CA GLY A 682 -5.49 16.90 -6.53
C GLY A 682 -4.98 16.34 -7.84
N LEU A 683 -3.91 15.54 -7.78
CA LEU A 683 -3.33 14.82 -8.91
C LEU A 683 -4.15 13.57 -9.30
N SER A 684 -5.13 13.20 -8.46
CA SER A 684 -6.08 12.12 -8.67
C SER A 684 -7.50 12.65 -8.47
N THR A 685 -8.42 12.25 -9.35
CA THR A 685 -9.86 12.51 -9.20
C THR A 685 -10.46 11.82 -7.98
N LYS A 686 -9.84 10.71 -7.55
CA LYS A 686 -10.17 9.95 -6.33
C LYS A 686 -9.27 10.40 -5.20
N GLY A 687 -9.83 10.73 -4.04
CA GLY A 687 -9.09 11.27 -2.90
C GLY A 687 -8.89 12.79 -2.90
N ARG A 688 -9.81 13.55 -3.50
CA ARG A 688 -9.92 15.01 -3.31
C ARG A 688 -10.63 15.36 -2.00
N ARG A 689 -10.20 16.41 -1.30
CA ARG A 689 -10.85 16.92 -0.08
C ARG A 689 -12.30 17.34 -0.35
N PRO A 690 -13.33 16.70 0.24
CA PRO A 690 -14.73 17.06 0.04
C PRO A 690 -15.02 18.50 0.49
N GLY A 691 -15.86 19.23 -0.26
CA GLY A 691 -16.30 20.58 0.08
C GLY A 691 -15.22 21.67 0.08
N THR A 692 -14.04 21.43 -0.50
CA THR A 692 -12.95 22.42 -0.58
C THR A 692 -12.66 22.88 -2.01
N ASP A 693 -12.12 24.10 -2.14
CA ASP A 693 -11.67 24.72 -3.39
C ASP A 693 -10.33 24.14 -3.91
N ASP A 694 -10.26 22.81 -4.01
CA ASP A 694 -9.12 22.11 -4.58
C ASP A 694 -9.31 21.90 -6.09
N ILE A 695 -8.27 22.13 -6.89
CA ILE A 695 -8.32 21.94 -8.34
C ILE A 695 -8.17 20.45 -8.69
N ASP A 696 -9.00 19.96 -9.60
CA ASP A 696 -8.91 18.61 -10.15
C ASP A 696 -7.95 18.55 -11.36
N ALA A 697 -6.68 18.20 -11.13
CA ALA A 697 -5.65 18.26 -12.17
C ALA A 697 -5.96 17.36 -13.40
N PRO A 698 -6.43 16.10 -13.26
CA PRO A 698 -6.81 15.27 -14.40
C PRO A 698 -7.99 15.79 -15.24
N SER A 699 -8.84 16.67 -14.71
CA SER A 699 -9.88 17.35 -15.52
C SER A 699 -9.28 18.41 -16.45
N ARG A 700 -8.14 19.00 -16.06
CA ARG A 700 -7.45 20.07 -16.80
C ARG A 700 -6.38 19.51 -17.72
N LEU A 701 -5.65 18.49 -17.29
CA LEU A 701 -4.62 17.82 -18.08
C LEU A 701 -4.95 16.33 -18.20
N PRO A 702 -5.59 15.90 -19.31
CA PRO A 702 -6.04 14.52 -19.48
C PRO A 702 -4.94 13.46 -19.33
N LEU A 703 -3.68 13.83 -19.57
CA LEU A 703 -2.49 13.00 -19.33
C LEU A 703 -2.46 12.38 -17.93
N LEU A 704 -2.89 13.11 -16.90
CA LEU A 704 -2.90 12.67 -15.50
C LEU A 704 -4.01 11.65 -15.18
N ASN A 705 -4.94 11.38 -16.11
CA ASN A 705 -5.85 10.23 -15.99
C ASN A 705 -5.13 8.90 -16.25
N ASN A 706 -3.96 8.92 -16.90
CA ASN A 706 -3.10 7.74 -17.00
C ASN A 706 -2.26 7.63 -15.71
N PRO A 707 -2.44 6.57 -14.89
CA PRO A 707 -1.68 6.42 -13.65
C PRO A 707 -0.17 6.36 -13.89
N TYR A 708 0.29 5.87 -15.06
CA TYR A 708 1.72 5.89 -15.42
C TYR A 708 2.28 7.31 -15.42
N TYR A 709 1.68 8.24 -16.17
CA TYR A 709 2.17 9.62 -16.26
C TYR A 709 1.94 10.42 -14.99
N ARG A 710 0.82 10.19 -14.30
CA ARG A 710 0.55 10.80 -13.01
C ARG A 710 1.61 10.43 -11.97
N ASP A 711 1.99 9.16 -11.90
CA ASP A 711 2.93 8.69 -10.89
C ASP A 711 4.38 9.10 -11.24
N ILE A 712 4.84 8.97 -12.50
CA ILE A 712 6.23 9.32 -12.86
C ILE A 712 6.54 10.82 -12.78
N LEU A 713 5.57 11.68 -13.13
CA LEU A 713 5.73 13.13 -13.09
C LEU A 713 5.67 13.67 -11.65
N GLY A 714 5.02 12.97 -10.73
CA GLY A 714 4.93 13.41 -9.34
C GLY A 714 4.16 14.73 -9.20
N ASP A 715 4.60 15.55 -8.23
CA ASP A 715 4.11 16.92 -8.03
C ASP A 715 4.23 17.79 -9.30
N TYR A 716 5.16 17.46 -10.23
CA TYR A 716 5.39 18.20 -11.48
C TYR A 716 4.17 18.19 -12.41
N GLY A 717 3.32 17.16 -12.34
CA GLY A 717 2.07 17.08 -13.11
C GLY A 717 1.13 18.26 -12.83
N ALA A 718 1.16 18.82 -11.62
CA ALA A 718 0.39 20.00 -11.27
C ALA A 718 0.80 21.26 -12.06
N PHE A 719 2.09 21.42 -12.38
CA PHE A 719 2.59 22.60 -13.08
C PHE A 719 2.02 22.66 -14.50
N LEU A 720 2.08 21.53 -15.20
CA LEU A 720 1.49 21.34 -16.51
C LEU A 720 -0.03 21.55 -16.48
N ALA A 721 -0.70 21.06 -15.43
CA ALA A 721 -2.16 21.21 -15.28
C ALA A 721 -2.62 22.65 -14.99
N ILE A 722 -1.88 23.43 -14.20
CA ILE A 722 -2.18 24.85 -13.94
C ILE A 722 -1.83 25.72 -15.16
N ALA A 723 -0.72 25.44 -15.84
CA ALA A 723 -0.33 26.18 -17.04
C ALA A 723 -1.30 25.95 -18.20
N ASN A 724 -1.92 24.76 -18.30
CA ASN A 724 -2.90 24.46 -19.32
C ASN A 724 -4.16 25.34 -19.18
N ARG A 725 -4.21 26.41 -19.98
CA ARG A 725 -5.24 27.48 -19.92
C ARG A 725 -5.23 28.24 -18.59
N VAL A 726 -4.03 28.66 -18.18
CA VAL A 726 -3.78 29.45 -16.96
C VAL A 726 -4.80 30.56 -16.71
N ASP A 727 -5.19 31.34 -17.73
CA ASP A 727 -6.15 32.46 -17.61
C ASP A 727 -7.54 32.06 -17.06
N ARG A 728 -7.89 30.77 -17.14
CA ARG A 728 -9.17 30.21 -16.63
C ARG A 728 -9.09 29.67 -15.20
N ILE A 729 -7.90 29.67 -14.60
CA ILE A 729 -7.58 29.01 -13.33
C ILE A 729 -6.87 29.98 -12.37
N HIS A 730 -6.05 30.87 -12.92
CA HIS A 730 -5.15 31.76 -12.23
C HIS A 730 -5.07 33.11 -12.97
N LYS A 731 -5.52 34.18 -12.34
CA LYS A 731 -5.43 35.57 -12.88
C LYS A 731 -4.49 36.46 -12.06
N ASN A 732 -3.89 35.93 -11.01
CA ASN A 732 -3.00 36.66 -10.11
C ASN A 732 -1.65 36.93 -10.80
N ALA A 733 -0.94 37.95 -10.33
CA ALA A 733 0.33 38.36 -10.94
C ALA A 733 1.50 37.42 -10.62
N TRP A 734 1.38 36.66 -9.52
CA TRP A 734 2.36 35.69 -9.04
C TRP A 734 1.72 34.35 -8.72
N ILE A 735 2.47 33.29 -8.99
CA ILE A 735 2.13 31.91 -8.73
C ILE A 735 3.23 31.26 -7.90
N GLY A 736 2.85 30.48 -6.90
CA GLY A 736 3.76 29.62 -6.16
C GLY A 736 3.29 28.18 -6.14
N PHE A 737 4.21 27.31 -5.75
CA PHE A 737 3.95 25.91 -5.46
C PHE A 737 4.60 25.53 -4.13
N GLN A 738 4.00 24.56 -3.45
CA GLN A 738 4.55 23.92 -2.25
C GLN A 738 4.17 22.44 -2.29
N SER A 739 5.14 21.53 -2.28
CA SER A 739 4.81 20.12 -2.08
C SER A 739 4.17 19.94 -0.71
N TRP A 740 3.09 19.14 -0.61
CA TRP A 740 2.45 18.80 0.67
C TRP A 740 3.46 18.25 1.71
N ARG A 741 4.55 17.63 1.24
CA ARG A 741 5.68 17.16 2.05
C ARG A 741 6.37 18.28 2.83
N ALA A 742 6.45 19.50 2.29
CA ALA A 742 7.08 20.64 2.97
C ALA A 742 6.28 21.04 4.22
N SER A 743 4.94 21.04 4.10
CA SER A 743 4.02 21.23 5.22
C SER A 743 4.16 20.11 6.26
N ALA A 744 4.26 18.85 5.78
CA ALA A 744 4.45 17.69 6.64
C ALA A 744 5.76 17.70 7.45
N ARG A 745 6.83 18.24 6.87
CA ARG A 745 8.13 18.44 7.53
C ARG A 745 8.25 19.77 8.30
N LYS A 746 7.14 20.48 8.55
CA LYS A 746 7.10 21.79 9.23
C LYS A 746 7.99 22.86 8.58
N ALA A 747 8.22 22.75 7.27
CA ALA A 747 9.04 23.66 6.48
C ALA A 747 8.22 24.67 5.66
N SER A 748 6.90 24.72 5.84
CA SER A 748 6.02 25.70 5.19
C SER A 748 6.15 27.12 5.78
N LEU A 749 5.70 28.12 5.03
CA LEU A 749 5.79 29.52 5.45
C LEU A 749 4.92 29.81 6.67
N SER A 750 5.51 30.40 7.71
CA SER A 750 4.80 31.01 8.82
C SER A 750 3.99 32.22 8.34
N ARG A 751 2.99 32.66 9.13
CA ARG A 751 2.23 33.87 8.80
C ARG A 751 3.11 35.12 8.67
N THR A 752 4.23 35.17 9.38
CA THR A 752 5.23 36.25 9.28
C THR A 752 5.96 36.18 7.93
N ALA A 753 6.35 34.98 7.50
CA ALA A 753 7.02 34.78 6.22
C ALA A 753 6.08 34.97 5.01
N GLU A 754 4.83 34.53 5.11
CA GLU A 754 3.76 34.80 4.13
C GLU A 754 3.59 36.32 3.91
N ASN A 755 3.48 37.10 4.99
CA ASN A 755 3.35 38.55 4.93
C ASN A 755 4.61 39.22 4.35
N ALA A 756 5.81 38.75 4.73
CA ALA A 756 7.07 39.26 4.18
C ALA A 756 7.20 39.01 2.67
N LEU A 757 6.81 37.81 2.21
CA LEU A 757 6.76 37.44 0.79
C LEU A 757 5.79 38.32 0.00
N LEU A 758 4.56 38.49 0.49
CA LEU A 758 3.55 39.36 -0.11
C LEU A 758 4.04 40.82 -0.19
N TYR A 759 4.66 41.34 0.87
CA TYR A 759 5.23 42.69 0.88
C TYR A 759 6.38 42.86 -0.13
N ALA A 760 7.28 41.89 -0.25
CA ALA A 760 8.39 41.94 -1.22
C ALA A 760 7.89 41.87 -2.68
N ILE A 761 6.82 41.11 -2.93
CA ILE A 761 6.11 41.04 -4.21
C ILE A 761 5.46 42.39 -4.55
N GLN A 762 4.70 42.97 -3.61
CA GLN A 762 4.00 44.26 -3.82
C GLN A 762 4.96 45.43 -4.01
N SER A 763 6.05 45.46 -3.23
CA SER A 763 7.12 46.48 -3.35
C SER A 763 8.09 46.24 -4.51
N GLN A 764 7.92 45.15 -5.27
CA GLN A 764 8.82 44.73 -6.36
C GLN A 764 10.30 44.65 -5.96
N ARG A 765 10.60 44.38 -4.68
CA ARG A 765 11.93 44.51 -4.06
C ARG A 765 13.07 43.84 -4.84
N TYR A 766 12.79 42.68 -5.43
CA TYR A 766 13.75 41.91 -6.23
C TYR A 766 13.35 41.77 -7.72
N GLY A 767 12.26 42.45 -8.13
CA GLY A 767 11.72 42.37 -9.49
C GLY A 767 11.26 40.96 -9.86
N ASP A 768 11.77 40.46 -10.99
CA ASP A 768 11.54 39.10 -11.49
C ASP A 768 12.51 38.11 -10.82
N ALA A 769 12.02 37.43 -9.79
CA ALA A 769 12.79 36.57 -8.91
C ALA A 769 12.06 35.26 -8.60
N LEU A 770 12.82 34.18 -8.50
CA LEU A 770 12.43 32.93 -7.85
C LEU A 770 12.59 33.10 -6.33
N TYR A 771 11.48 33.23 -5.61
CA TYR A 771 11.49 33.07 -4.15
C TYR A 771 11.38 31.60 -3.80
N PHE A 772 12.14 31.09 -2.83
CA PHE A 772 12.04 29.71 -2.37
C PHE A 772 12.35 29.60 -0.88
N TRP A 773 11.82 28.58 -0.19
CA TRP A 773 11.93 28.47 1.28
C TRP A 773 12.37 27.10 1.82
N VAL A 774 12.37 26.05 0.99
CA VAL A 774 12.97 24.76 1.36
C VAL A 774 14.33 24.62 0.67
N ARG A 775 15.38 24.39 1.48
CA ARG A 775 16.79 24.45 1.05
C ARG A 775 17.41 23.07 0.89
N MET A 776 18.16 22.86 -0.18
CA MET A 776 18.93 21.64 -0.47
C MET A 776 19.98 21.28 0.60
N ASP A 777 20.53 22.26 1.32
CA ASP A 777 21.54 22.04 2.36
C ASP A 777 20.96 21.69 3.74
N LYS A 778 19.66 21.91 3.95
CA LYS A 778 18.94 21.61 5.21
C LYS A 778 17.98 20.43 5.12
N ASP A 779 17.92 19.73 3.99
CA ASP A 779 17.09 18.52 3.89
C ASP A 779 17.65 17.43 4.83
N LEU A 780 16.75 16.74 5.53
CA LEU A 780 17.06 15.72 6.55
C LEU A 780 17.84 14.51 6.00
N GLN A 781 18.01 14.44 4.68
CA GLN A 781 18.73 13.40 3.98
C GLN A 781 20.26 13.66 3.87
N LYS A 782 20.82 14.69 4.52
CA LYS A 782 22.19 15.16 4.27
C LYS A 782 23.04 15.41 5.54
N PRO A 783 24.13 14.64 5.74
CA PRO A 783 25.23 14.99 6.65
C PRO A 783 26.44 15.67 5.97
N LEU A 784 26.57 15.58 4.63
CA LEU A 784 27.78 15.95 3.88
C LEU A 784 27.51 16.97 2.77
N GLN A 785 28.33 18.02 2.69
CA GLN A 785 28.11 19.24 1.89
C GLN A 785 28.42 19.08 0.38
N ASN A 786 27.70 18.17 -0.30
CA ASN A 786 27.85 17.93 -1.75
C ASN A 786 27.36 19.10 -2.62
N ASP A 787 27.97 19.25 -3.80
CA ASP A 787 27.55 20.15 -4.89
C ASP A 787 26.19 19.75 -5.53
N PHE A 788 25.65 20.64 -6.38
CA PHE A 788 24.34 20.47 -7.01
C PHE A 788 24.21 19.19 -7.85
N TRP A 789 25.16 18.93 -8.75
CA TRP A 789 25.06 17.81 -9.67
C TRP A 789 25.36 16.47 -8.97
N SER A 790 26.25 16.47 -7.98
CA SER A 790 26.53 15.33 -7.11
C SER A 790 25.35 15.00 -6.18
N PHE A 791 24.59 16.00 -5.72
CA PHE A 791 23.30 15.78 -5.05
C PHE A 791 22.23 15.21 -6.01
N CYS A 792 22.18 15.69 -7.25
CA CYS A 792 21.26 15.14 -8.24
C CYS A 792 21.57 13.68 -8.58
N ASP A 793 22.84 13.31 -8.76
CA ASP A 793 23.25 11.92 -8.98
C ASP A 793 22.92 11.03 -7.77
N ALA A 794 23.20 11.49 -6.56
CA ALA A 794 22.91 10.77 -5.31
C ALA A 794 21.44 10.33 -5.21
N THR A 795 20.54 11.26 -5.54
CA THR A 795 19.08 11.10 -5.48
C THR A 795 18.49 10.42 -6.72
N ASN A 796 19.30 10.10 -7.74
CA ASN A 796 18.85 9.51 -9.01
C ASN A 796 19.78 8.39 -9.51
N ALA A 797 20.23 7.51 -8.61
CA ALA A 797 21.02 6.31 -8.93
C ALA A 797 22.31 6.54 -9.74
N GLY A 798 22.96 7.71 -9.57
CA GLY A 798 24.19 8.08 -10.26
C GLY A 798 24.00 8.58 -11.69
N ASN A 799 22.74 8.65 -12.16
CA ASN A 799 22.39 8.81 -13.56
C ASN A 799 21.79 10.17 -13.90
N CYS A 800 21.69 11.11 -12.95
CA CYS A 800 21.10 12.43 -13.21
C CYS A 800 21.92 13.22 -14.23
N LYS A 801 23.24 13.33 -14.04
CA LYS A 801 24.12 14.08 -14.96
C LYS A 801 23.94 13.62 -16.41
N PHE A 802 23.97 12.32 -16.65
CA PHE A 802 23.78 11.71 -17.96
C PHE A 802 22.36 11.98 -18.51
N ALA A 803 21.31 11.65 -17.75
CA ALA A 803 19.94 11.83 -18.20
C ALA A 803 19.61 13.29 -18.52
N PHE A 804 20.14 14.23 -17.73
CA PHE A 804 19.97 15.67 -17.94
C PHE A 804 20.72 16.13 -19.20
N SER A 805 21.97 15.70 -19.41
CA SER A 805 22.72 16.05 -20.62
C SER A 805 22.08 15.51 -21.89
N GLU A 806 21.64 14.24 -21.89
CA GLU A 806 20.97 13.63 -23.04
C GLU A 806 19.59 14.26 -23.32
N ALA A 807 18.82 14.56 -22.28
CA ALA A 807 17.54 15.28 -22.44
C ALA A 807 17.76 16.67 -23.06
N LEU A 808 18.79 17.42 -22.66
CA LEU A 808 19.14 18.68 -23.32
C LEU A 808 19.60 18.49 -24.77
N LYS A 809 20.43 17.48 -25.07
CA LYS A 809 20.88 17.19 -26.44
C LYS A 809 19.69 16.90 -27.37
N ILE A 810 18.77 16.05 -26.94
CA ILE A 810 17.55 15.71 -27.70
C ILE A 810 16.67 16.95 -27.86
N MET A 811 16.40 17.67 -26.77
CA MET A 811 15.53 18.85 -26.78
C MET A 811 16.04 19.96 -27.72
N TYR A 812 17.35 20.19 -27.78
CA TYR A 812 17.97 21.19 -28.66
C TYR A 812 18.44 20.62 -30.03
N GLY A 813 18.23 19.33 -30.31
CA GLY A 813 18.64 18.70 -31.59
C GLY A 813 20.15 18.62 -31.82
N ILE A 814 20.96 18.54 -30.76
CA ILE A 814 22.43 18.53 -30.81
C ILE A 814 22.93 17.14 -31.24
N LYS A 815 23.72 17.07 -32.32
CA LYS A 815 24.15 15.80 -32.96
C LYS A 815 25.61 15.41 -32.69
N GLY A 816 26.21 15.85 -31.58
CA GLY A 816 27.61 15.56 -31.25
C GLY A 816 27.83 15.44 -29.75
N ASP A 817 29.05 15.06 -29.37
CA ASP A 817 29.47 14.73 -28.00
C ASP A 817 29.61 15.97 -27.09
N LEU A 818 28.50 16.67 -26.87
CA LEU A 818 28.43 17.77 -25.92
C LEU A 818 28.33 17.21 -24.48
N GLU A 819 29.45 16.84 -23.88
CA GLU A 819 29.50 16.34 -22.49
C GLU A 819 29.26 17.43 -21.43
N SER A 820 29.23 18.71 -21.82
CA SER A 820 29.05 19.81 -20.89
C SER A 820 27.61 19.91 -20.37
N LEU A 821 27.43 19.78 -19.06
CA LEU A 821 26.23 20.22 -18.35
C LEU A 821 26.23 21.74 -18.13
N PRO A 822 25.05 22.35 -17.90
CA PRO A 822 24.96 23.73 -17.42
C PRO A 822 25.76 23.91 -16.11
N PRO A 823 26.70 24.88 -16.02
CA PRO A 823 27.58 25.03 -14.88
C PRO A 823 26.84 25.62 -13.67
N MET A 824 26.77 24.84 -12.59
CA MET A 824 26.15 25.21 -11.33
C MET A 824 27.26 25.51 -10.30
N PRO A 825 27.30 26.71 -9.68
CA PRO A 825 28.41 27.14 -8.82
C PRO A 825 28.46 26.38 -7.49
N VAL A 826 29.66 26.37 -6.89
CA VAL A 826 29.93 25.94 -5.51
C VAL A 826 30.43 27.16 -4.72
N ASP A 827 29.53 28.13 -4.56
CA ASP A 827 29.79 29.45 -3.94
C ASP A 827 29.36 29.54 -2.47
N GLY A 828 28.86 28.43 -1.89
CA GLY A 828 28.39 28.34 -0.52
C GLY A 828 26.91 28.70 -0.32
N ASP A 829 26.23 29.20 -1.36
CA ASP A 829 24.78 29.41 -1.37
C ASP A 829 24.03 28.09 -1.66
N THR A 830 22.70 28.10 -1.49
CA THR A 830 21.84 26.91 -1.57
C THR A 830 20.77 26.97 -2.67
N TRP A 831 20.31 25.79 -3.08
CA TRP A 831 19.29 25.56 -4.09
C TRP A 831 17.92 25.23 -3.48
N SER A 832 16.85 25.36 -4.29
CA SER A 832 15.48 24.98 -3.91
C SER A 832 15.27 23.48 -4.05
N VAL A 833 14.53 22.88 -3.11
CA VAL A 833 14.04 21.49 -3.20
C VAL A 833 12.54 21.42 -2.86
N MET A 834 11.94 20.22 -2.91
CA MET A 834 10.54 19.94 -2.56
C MET A 834 9.51 20.84 -3.26
N GLN A 835 9.82 21.29 -4.49
CA GLN A 835 8.97 22.17 -5.30
C GLN A 835 8.35 23.35 -4.53
N SER A 836 9.11 23.97 -3.64
CA SER A 836 8.61 24.97 -2.68
C SER A 836 9.13 26.38 -2.99
N TRP A 837 8.47 27.03 -3.96
CA TRP A 837 8.91 28.30 -4.56
C TRP A 837 7.76 29.15 -5.13
N ALA A 838 8.04 30.42 -5.45
CA ALA A 838 7.12 31.35 -6.12
C ALA A 838 7.81 32.21 -7.20
N LEU A 839 7.08 32.47 -8.29
CA LEU A 839 7.49 33.21 -9.49
C LEU A 839 6.39 34.18 -9.96
N PRO A 840 6.73 35.23 -10.75
CA PRO A 840 5.73 35.93 -11.55
C PRO A 840 5.04 34.95 -12.51
N THR A 841 3.74 35.10 -12.74
CA THR A 841 2.95 34.19 -13.60
C THR A 841 3.51 34.10 -15.02
N ARG A 842 4.08 35.20 -15.54
CA ARG A 842 4.83 35.20 -16.81
C ARG A 842 6.04 34.25 -16.75
N SER A 843 6.91 34.43 -15.77
CA SER A 843 8.16 33.68 -15.62
C SER A 843 7.88 32.18 -15.38
N PHE A 844 6.78 31.86 -14.69
CA PHE A 844 6.27 30.48 -14.60
C PHE A 844 5.91 29.87 -15.96
N LEU A 845 5.22 30.59 -16.84
CA LEU A 845 4.90 30.09 -18.19
C LEU A 845 6.17 29.90 -19.04
N GLU A 846 7.16 30.77 -18.88
CA GLU A 846 8.47 30.62 -19.52
C GLU A 846 9.22 29.36 -19.02
N PHE A 847 9.12 29.05 -17.73
CA PHE A 847 9.65 27.81 -17.14
C PHE A 847 8.89 26.56 -17.63
N VAL A 848 7.55 26.59 -17.66
CA VAL A 848 6.74 25.46 -18.13
C VAL A 848 7.02 25.14 -19.59
N MET A 849 7.15 26.16 -20.44
CA MET A 849 7.52 26.01 -21.85
C MET A 849 8.86 25.27 -22.02
N PHE A 850 9.91 25.68 -21.31
CA PHE A 850 11.18 24.93 -21.26
C PHE A 850 10.98 23.50 -20.77
N SER A 851 10.31 23.33 -19.64
CA SER A 851 10.26 22.04 -18.97
C SER A 851 9.39 20.99 -19.67
N ARG A 852 8.35 21.38 -20.42
CA ARG A 852 7.56 20.40 -21.19
C ARG A 852 8.36 19.80 -22.35
N MET A 853 9.24 20.59 -22.98
CA MET A 853 10.16 20.10 -24.00
C MET A 853 11.24 19.20 -23.38
N PHE A 854 11.73 19.56 -22.19
CA PHE A 854 12.67 18.72 -21.42
C PHE A 854 12.04 17.38 -20.99
N VAL A 855 10.78 17.39 -20.50
CA VAL A 855 10.04 16.20 -20.07
C VAL A 855 9.76 15.26 -21.25
N ASP A 856 9.42 15.78 -22.43
CA ASP A 856 9.29 14.98 -23.65
C ASP A 856 10.63 14.33 -24.04
N ALA A 857 11.72 15.10 -24.05
CA ALA A 857 13.06 14.60 -24.35
C ALA A 857 13.57 13.56 -23.34
N LEU A 858 13.18 13.66 -22.07
CA LEU A 858 13.46 12.67 -21.03
C LEU A 858 12.63 11.40 -21.22
N ASP A 859 11.33 11.53 -21.50
CA ASP A 859 10.42 10.40 -21.66
C ASP A 859 10.75 9.58 -22.92
N VAL A 860 11.12 10.22 -24.04
CA VAL A 860 11.59 9.55 -25.26
C VAL A 860 12.77 8.58 -25.01
N GLN A 861 13.64 8.88 -24.04
CA GLN A 861 14.77 8.00 -23.70
C GLN A 861 14.38 6.83 -22.80
N MET A 862 13.42 7.04 -21.90
CA MET A 862 13.17 6.15 -20.76
C MET A 862 11.88 5.33 -20.88
N TYR A 863 10.90 5.83 -21.63
CA TYR A 863 9.54 5.30 -21.69
C TYR A 863 9.49 3.80 -22.02
N ASP A 864 10.07 3.36 -23.14
CA ASP A 864 9.92 1.97 -23.59
C ASP A 864 10.47 0.97 -22.56
N LYS A 865 11.63 1.25 -21.97
CA LYS A 865 12.27 0.40 -20.95
C LYS A 865 11.53 0.45 -19.62
N HIS A 866 11.10 1.64 -19.19
CA HIS A 866 10.41 1.83 -17.93
C HIS A 866 8.99 1.25 -17.96
N ASN A 867 8.20 1.53 -19.00
CA ASN A 867 6.85 1.03 -19.19
C ASN A 867 6.79 -0.49 -19.39
N SER A 868 7.74 -1.10 -20.11
CA SER A 868 7.76 -2.56 -20.34
C SER A 868 8.27 -3.38 -19.15
N SER A 869 9.30 -2.90 -18.44
CA SER A 869 9.96 -3.69 -17.38
C SER A 869 9.65 -3.21 -15.95
N GLY A 870 9.18 -1.98 -15.80
CA GLY A 870 9.05 -1.26 -14.53
C GLY A 870 10.39 -0.77 -13.96
N ARG A 871 11.54 -1.01 -14.60
CA ARG A 871 12.85 -0.55 -14.13
C ARG A 871 13.08 0.91 -14.55
N CYS A 872 13.28 1.78 -13.57
CA CYS A 872 13.66 3.16 -13.79
C CYS A 872 15.18 3.27 -14.02
N TYR A 873 15.64 4.19 -14.86
CA TYR A 873 17.09 4.46 -15.02
C TYR A 873 17.65 5.36 -13.90
N LEU A 874 16.79 6.21 -13.33
CA LEU A 874 17.08 7.12 -12.23
C LEU A 874 16.85 6.48 -10.84
N SER A 875 16.68 5.16 -10.77
CA SER A 875 16.43 4.44 -9.52
C SER A 875 17.04 3.04 -9.57
N LEU A 876 17.47 2.50 -8.43
CA LEU A 876 18.11 1.18 -8.34
C LEU A 876 17.09 0.03 -8.40
N SER A 877 15.80 0.30 -8.17
CA SER A 877 14.71 -0.68 -8.20
C SER A 877 13.60 -0.30 -9.18
N LYS A 878 12.53 -1.09 -9.20
CA LYS A 878 11.28 -0.67 -9.85
C LYS A 878 10.66 0.48 -9.06
N ASP A 879 10.48 1.62 -9.70
CA ASP A 879 10.12 2.89 -9.06
C ASP A 879 9.08 3.61 -9.90
N LYS A 880 7.89 3.86 -9.32
CA LYS A 880 6.78 4.53 -10.01
C LYS A 880 7.01 6.03 -10.20
N HIS A 881 7.90 6.64 -9.43
CA HIS A 881 8.13 8.08 -9.39
C HIS A 881 9.41 8.47 -10.15
N CYS A 882 9.74 7.70 -11.19
CA CYS A 882 11.04 7.70 -11.86
C CYS A 882 11.59 9.09 -12.24
N TYR A 883 10.76 10.00 -12.77
CA TYR A 883 11.24 11.33 -13.20
C TYR A 883 11.18 12.37 -12.08
N SER A 884 10.34 12.17 -11.07
CA SER A 884 9.97 13.18 -10.07
C SER A 884 11.17 13.82 -9.36
N ARG A 885 12.17 13.02 -8.95
CA ARG A 885 13.36 13.47 -8.22
C ARG A 885 14.26 14.37 -9.07
N LEU A 886 14.47 14.02 -10.34
CA LEU A 886 15.20 14.87 -11.30
C LEU A 886 14.42 16.16 -11.61
N LEU A 887 13.10 16.05 -11.82
CA LEU A 887 12.22 17.19 -12.11
C LEU A 887 12.09 18.16 -10.91
N GLU A 888 12.31 17.68 -9.68
CA GLU A 888 12.38 18.51 -8.47
C GLU A 888 13.48 19.58 -8.54
N LEU A 889 14.58 19.28 -9.23
CA LEU A 889 15.75 20.16 -9.33
C LEU A 889 15.75 21.04 -10.60
N LEU A 890 14.87 20.76 -11.57
CA LEU A 890 14.84 21.41 -12.90
C LEU A 890 14.65 22.94 -12.84
N VAL A 891 13.89 23.44 -11.86
CA VAL A 891 13.63 24.89 -11.69
C VAL A 891 14.90 25.66 -11.34
N ASN A 892 15.84 25.05 -10.61
CA ASN A 892 17.11 25.69 -10.23
C ASN A 892 17.97 25.98 -11.46
N VAL A 893 18.13 24.99 -12.33
CA VAL A 893 18.89 25.10 -13.58
C VAL A 893 18.27 26.17 -14.48
N TRP A 894 16.95 26.12 -14.69
CA TRP A 894 16.25 27.13 -15.49
C TRP A 894 16.42 28.53 -14.90
N ALA A 895 16.16 28.74 -13.60
CA ALA A 895 16.22 30.07 -12.98
C ALA A 895 17.63 30.66 -12.98
N TYR A 896 18.66 29.82 -12.77
CA TYR A 896 20.05 30.26 -12.81
C TYR A 896 20.46 30.71 -14.22
N HIS A 897 20.26 29.87 -15.24
CA HIS A 897 20.74 30.17 -16.60
C HIS A 897 19.83 31.11 -17.41
N SER A 898 18.55 31.25 -17.08
CA SER A 898 17.65 32.29 -17.63
C SER A 898 17.81 33.67 -16.96
N ALA A 899 18.79 33.82 -16.06
CA ALA A 899 19.14 35.07 -15.40
C ALA A 899 18.03 35.64 -14.49
N ARG A 900 17.28 34.77 -13.80
CA ARG A 900 16.34 35.17 -12.74
C ARG A 900 17.09 35.35 -11.42
N ARG A 901 16.72 36.34 -10.61
CA ARG A 901 17.24 36.41 -9.23
C ARG A 901 16.68 35.22 -8.44
N MET A 902 17.46 34.70 -7.51
CA MET A 902 17.02 33.63 -6.61
C MET A 902 17.09 34.17 -5.19
N VAL A 903 16.01 34.06 -4.43
CA VAL A 903 15.89 34.64 -3.10
C VAL A 903 15.36 33.59 -2.15
N TYR A 904 16.23 33.17 -1.21
CA TYR A 904 15.81 32.35 -0.10
C TYR A 904 14.94 33.18 0.85
N VAL A 905 13.79 32.63 1.24
CA VAL A 905 12.89 33.15 2.27
C VAL A 905 12.95 32.21 3.46
N ASN A 906 13.38 32.70 4.62
CA ASN A 906 13.33 31.92 5.85
C ASN A 906 11.87 31.63 6.23
N PRO A 907 11.44 30.36 6.33
CA PRO A 907 10.02 30.01 6.50
C PRO A 907 9.44 30.46 7.84
N GLU A 908 10.25 30.58 8.89
CA GLU A 908 9.78 31.00 10.22
C GLU A 908 9.68 32.52 10.34
N THR A 909 10.74 33.22 9.92
CA THR A 909 10.93 34.67 10.19
C THR A 909 10.58 35.57 9.01
N GLY A 910 10.54 35.05 7.78
CA GLY A 910 10.38 35.85 6.56
C GLY A 910 11.62 36.62 6.11
N LEU A 911 12.77 36.43 6.76
CA LEU A 911 14.03 37.04 6.34
C LEU A 911 14.43 36.56 4.94
N MET A 912 14.85 37.51 4.08
CA MET A 912 15.15 37.25 2.68
C MET A 912 16.63 37.45 2.36
N GLN A 913 17.24 36.47 1.72
CA GLN A 913 18.63 36.48 1.29
C GLN A 913 18.72 36.13 -0.20
N GLU A 914 19.34 36.98 -1.01
CA GLU A 914 19.65 36.63 -2.41
C GLU A 914 20.68 35.48 -2.42
N GLN A 915 20.45 34.48 -3.25
CA GLN A 915 21.28 33.28 -3.40
C GLN A 915 21.90 33.24 -4.79
N HIS A 916 23.17 32.85 -4.85
CA HIS A 916 24.05 32.94 -6.02
C HIS A 916 23.99 34.35 -6.61
N ASN A 917 24.64 35.34 -5.99
CA ASN A 917 24.44 36.77 -6.30
C ASN A 917 24.40 37.07 -7.82
N PHE A 918 23.32 37.70 -8.29
CA PHE A 918 23.06 37.90 -9.72
C PHE A 918 24.23 38.56 -10.48
N LYS A 919 24.95 39.50 -9.85
CA LYS A 919 26.08 40.20 -10.47
C LYS A 919 27.26 39.26 -10.76
N ASN A 920 27.47 38.26 -9.93
CA ASN A 920 28.59 37.32 -10.02
C ASN A 920 28.38 36.25 -11.10
N ARG A 921 27.13 35.99 -11.50
CA ARG A 921 26.79 34.99 -12.53
C ARG A 921 27.17 35.40 -13.96
N LYS A 922 27.54 36.66 -14.20
CA LYS A 922 27.85 37.18 -15.54
C LYS A 922 29.00 36.37 -16.17
N GLY A 923 28.82 35.93 -17.41
CA GLY A 923 29.78 35.05 -18.12
C GLY A 923 29.60 33.55 -17.88
N HIS A 924 28.94 33.15 -16.78
CA HIS A 924 28.72 31.74 -16.42
C HIS A 924 27.33 31.22 -16.85
N MET A 925 26.34 32.10 -17.00
CA MET A 925 24.96 31.75 -17.40
C MET A 925 24.85 31.40 -18.89
N TRP A 926 23.99 30.41 -19.21
CA TRP A 926 23.75 29.92 -20.57
C TRP A 926 22.57 30.65 -21.24
N ILE A 927 22.52 31.98 -21.08
CA ILE A 927 21.35 32.84 -21.38
C ILE A 927 20.77 32.59 -22.78
N LYS A 928 21.61 32.35 -23.80
CA LYS A 928 21.15 32.09 -25.17
C LYS A 928 20.21 30.88 -25.25
N TRP A 929 20.58 29.77 -24.62
CA TRP A 929 19.82 28.51 -24.64
C TRP A 929 18.51 28.61 -23.85
N PHE A 930 18.54 29.34 -22.72
CA PHE A 930 17.41 29.55 -21.82
C PHE A 930 16.64 30.85 -22.10
N SER A 931 16.86 31.49 -23.26
CA SER A 931 16.18 32.74 -23.60
C SER A 931 14.73 32.49 -24.00
N TYR A 932 13.82 33.39 -23.60
CA TYR A 932 12.41 33.32 -23.99
C TYR A 932 12.24 33.16 -25.51
N THR A 933 13.00 33.91 -26.31
CA THR A 933 12.94 33.86 -27.78
C THR A 933 13.31 32.50 -28.37
N THR A 934 14.36 31.85 -27.83
CA THR A 934 14.79 30.52 -28.29
C THR A 934 13.78 29.46 -27.90
N LEU A 935 13.38 29.43 -26.62
CA LEU A 935 12.41 28.48 -26.11
C LEU A 935 11.06 28.62 -26.81
N LYS A 936 10.62 29.86 -27.09
CA LYS A 936 9.36 30.14 -27.76
C LYS A 936 9.35 29.69 -29.21
N SER A 937 10.44 29.89 -29.95
CA SER A 937 10.56 29.39 -31.33
C SER A 937 10.45 27.87 -31.38
N MET A 938 11.24 27.17 -30.57
CA MET A 938 11.24 25.69 -30.53
C MET A 938 9.87 25.10 -30.16
N ASP A 939 9.18 25.74 -29.21
CA ASP A 939 7.84 25.34 -28.76
C ASP A 939 6.76 25.61 -29.82
N GLU A 940 6.92 26.63 -30.67
CA GLU A 940 6.05 26.87 -31.83
C GLU A 940 6.36 25.91 -32.99
N ASP A 941 7.62 25.59 -33.23
CA ASP A 941 8.05 24.61 -34.25
C ASP A 941 7.45 23.22 -33.95
N LEU A 942 7.49 22.78 -32.68
CA LEU A 942 6.84 21.55 -32.22
C LEU A 942 5.31 21.60 -32.37
N ALA A 943 4.69 22.77 -32.20
CA ALA A 943 3.25 22.96 -32.39
C ALA A 943 2.85 22.82 -33.86
N GLU A 944 3.62 23.43 -34.78
CA GLU A 944 3.42 23.29 -36.22
C GLU A 944 3.63 21.84 -36.69
N LEU A 945 4.63 21.14 -36.15
CA LEU A 945 4.83 19.71 -36.41
C LEU A 945 3.64 18.86 -35.93
N SER A 946 3.10 19.14 -34.74
CA SER A 946 1.92 18.43 -34.21
C SER A 946 0.65 18.70 -35.01
N ASP A 947 0.52 19.88 -35.62
CA ASP A 947 -0.63 20.26 -36.44
C ASP A 947 -0.54 19.77 -37.89
N SER A 948 0.67 19.48 -38.38
CA SER A 948 0.93 19.16 -39.80
C SER A 948 1.06 17.66 -40.11
N LYS A 949 1.48 16.83 -39.15
CA LYS A 949 1.64 15.37 -39.34
C LYS A 949 1.11 14.56 -38.16
N ALA A 950 0.43 13.46 -38.47
CA ALA A 950 0.32 12.33 -37.56
C ALA A 950 1.68 11.61 -37.51
N ILE A 951 2.50 11.92 -36.51
CA ILE A 951 3.79 11.26 -36.28
C ILE A 951 3.53 9.80 -35.87
N SER A 952 4.23 8.86 -36.51
CA SER A 952 4.19 7.44 -36.15
C SER A 952 5.30 7.12 -35.15
N GLY A 953 5.06 7.41 -33.88
CA GLY A 953 6.01 7.17 -32.80
C GLY A 953 5.42 7.55 -31.44
N HIS A 954 6.13 7.22 -30.37
CA HIS A 954 5.82 7.72 -29.03
C HIS A 954 6.21 9.20 -28.92
N TRP A 955 5.29 10.05 -28.45
CA TRP A 955 5.51 11.49 -28.33
C TRP A 955 4.62 12.07 -27.23
N LEU A 956 5.23 12.65 -26.20
CA LEU A 956 4.55 13.10 -24.99
C LEU A 956 4.14 14.58 -25.07
N TRP A 957 4.98 15.42 -25.69
CA TRP A 957 4.84 16.88 -25.71
C TRP A 957 3.41 17.38 -26.05
N PRO A 958 2.69 16.87 -27.07
CA PRO A 958 1.32 17.35 -27.38
C PRO A 958 0.30 17.11 -26.26
N SER A 959 0.60 16.19 -25.34
CA SER A 959 -0.24 15.85 -24.18
C SER A 959 0.11 16.65 -22.91
N THR A 960 1.17 17.46 -22.94
CA THR A 960 1.66 18.22 -21.77
C THR A 960 0.91 19.53 -21.48
N GLY A 961 0.08 20.01 -22.42
CA GLY A 961 -0.76 21.20 -22.25
C GLY A 961 -1.00 21.94 -23.56
N GLU A 962 -1.87 22.95 -23.55
CA GLU A 962 -2.13 23.78 -24.72
C GLU A 962 -0.90 24.63 -25.11
N VAL A 963 -0.71 24.83 -26.41
CA VAL A 963 0.40 25.59 -26.99
C VAL A 963 -0.21 26.65 -27.91
N PHE A 964 0.17 27.92 -27.72
CA PHE A 964 -0.30 29.01 -28.58
C PHE A 964 0.74 29.32 -29.64
N TRP A 965 0.42 29.03 -30.91
CA TRP A 965 1.23 29.37 -32.09
C TRP A 965 0.37 30.00 -33.18
N GLN A 966 0.99 30.66 -34.16
CA GLN A 966 0.29 31.48 -35.16
C GLN A 966 -0.78 30.71 -35.96
N GLY A 967 -0.52 29.46 -36.34
CA GLY A 967 -1.46 28.63 -37.09
C GLY A 967 -2.77 28.34 -36.35
N ILE A 968 -2.76 28.27 -35.02
CA ILE A 968 -4.00 28.18 -34.22
C ILE A 968 -4.81 29.47 -34.32
N TYR A 969 -4.17 30.63 -34.22
CA TYR A 969 -4.86 31.92 -34.41
C TYR A 969 -5.44 32.06 -35.82
N GLU A 970 -4.72 31.63 -36.85
CA GLU A 970 -5.21 31.62 -38.22
C GLU A 970 -6.37 30.63 -38.42
N ARG A 971 -6.29 29.43 -37.83
CA ARG A 971 -7.37 28.43 -37.82
C ARG A 971 -8.61 28.94 -37.12
N GLU A 972 -8.47 29.53 -35.93
CA GLU A 972 -9.56 30.19 -35.19
C GLU A 972 -10.15 31.36 -35.99
N ARG A 973 -9.33 32.24 -36.55
CA ARG A 973 -9.76 33.37 -37.38
C ARG A 973 -10.53 32.90 -38.61
N ASN A 974 -10.04 31.86 -39.28
CA ASN A 974 -10.70 31.22 -40.42
C ASN A 974 -12.02 30.55 -40.02
N GLN A 975 -12.10 29.92 -38.84
CA GLN A 975 -13.33 29.34 -38.33
C GLN A 975 -14.36 30.41 -37.95
N ARG A 976 -13.95 31.45 -37.19
CA ARG A 976 -14.76 32.64 -36.88
C ARG A 976 -15.25 33.32 -38.16
N HIS A 977 -14.42 33.37 -39.22
CA HIS A 977 -14.82 33.90 -40.53
C HIS A 977 -15.85 33.00 -41.23
N LYS A 978 -15.62 31.68 -41.32
CA LYS A 978 -16.59 30.69 -41.84
C LYS A 978 -17.93 30.78 -41.11
N ASP A 979 -17.93 30.93 -39.80
CA ASP A 979 -19.15 31.05 -39.00
C ASP A 979 -19.81 32.43 -39.15
N LYS A 980 -19.06 33.51 -39.34
CA LYS A 980 -19.60 34.83 -39.72
C LYS A 980 -20.28 34.80 -41.10
N VAL A 981 -19.69 34.10 -42.08
CA VAL A 981 -20.31 33.87 -43.40
C VAL A 981 -21.56 33.00 -43.28
N LYS A 982 -21.53 31.87 -42.56
CA LYS A 982 -22.72 31.05 -42.29
C LYS A 982 -23.83 31.82 -41.57
N ARG A 983 -23.50 32.71 -40.63
CA ARG A 983 -24.47 33.59 -39.95
C ARG A 983 -25.08 34.59 -40.93
N LYS A 984 -24.29 35.22 -41.80
CA LYS A 984 -24.79 36.08 -42.89
C LYS A 984 -25.71 35.33 -43.85
N GLN A 985 -25.32 34.15 -44.31
CA GLN A 985 -26.12 33.31 -45.21
C GLN A 985 -27.46 32.90 -44.56
N LYS A 986 -27.45 32.42 -43.31
CA LYS A 986 -28.68 32.13 -42.55
C LYS A 986 -29.57 33.36 -42.36
N SER A 987 -28.98 34.55 -42.21
CA SER A 987 -29.74 35.81 -42.12
C SER A 987 -30.40 36.17 -43.44
N LEU A 988 -29.69 36.04 -44.57
CA LEU A 988 -30.23 36.24 -45.92
C LEU A 988 -31.34 35.23 -46.25
N GLU A 989 -31.15 33.94 -45.95
CA GLU A 989 -32.19 32.91 -46.08
C GLU A 989 -33.43 33.22 -45.22
N LYS A 990 -33.24 33.73 -44.00
CA LYS A 990 -34.36 34.15 -43.13
C LYS A 990 -35.11 35.34 -43.75
N LEU A 991 -34.39 36.29 -44.35
CA LEU A 991 -34.94 37.46 -45.05
C LEU A 991 -35.71 37.04 -46.32
N GLU A 992 -35.19 36.10 -47.11
CA GLU A 992 -35.92 35.52 -48.24
C GLU A 992 -37.17 34.76 -47.81
N ARG A 993 -37.10 33.95 -46.74
CA ARG A 993 -38.28 33.25 -46.19
C ARG A 993 -39.33 34.24 -45.69
N MET A 994 -38.93 35.41 -45.16
CA MET A 994 -39.85 36.49 -44.81
C MET A 994 -40.48 37.13 -46.05
N ARG A 995 -39.70 37.39 -47.11
CA ARG A 995 -40.20 37.93 -48.40
C ARG A 995 -41.12 36.96 -49.14
N LYS A 996 -40.89 35.65 -49.02
CA LYS A 996 -41.68 34.57 -49.66
C LYS A 996 -42.94 34.18 -48.85
N ARG A 997 -43.12 34.70 -47.62
CA ARG A 997 -44.38 34.52 -46.86
C ARG A 997 -45.45 35.47 -47.39
N HIS A 998 -46.54 34.92 -47.91
CA HIS A 998 -47.75 35.68 -48.22
C HIS A 998 -48.28 36.38 -46.96
N ARG A 999 -48.65 37.67 -47.07
CA ARG A 999 -49.23 38.43 -45.95
C ARG A 999 -50.62 37.89 -45.61
N GLN A 1000 -50.71 37.15 -44.51
CA GLN A 1000 -51.98 36.69 -43.94
C GLN A 1000 -52.79 37.90 -43.46
N LYS A 1001 -54.05 38.04 -43.87
CA LYS A 1001 -54.93 39.13 -43.40
C LYS A 1001 -55.15 39.01 -41.89
N VAL A 1002 -55.06 40.13 -41.18
CA VAL A 1002 -55.18 40.21 -39.73
C VAL A 1002 -56.62 39.92 -39.31
N ILE A 1003 -56.82 38.92 -38.44
CA ILE A 1003 -58.11 38.64 -37.79
C ILE A 1003 -58.32 39.64 -36.64
N GLY A 1004 -59.55 40.09 -36.45
CA GLY A 1004 -59.91 41.28 -35.67
C GLY A 1004 -59.45 41.31 -34.21
N LYS A 1005 -59.22 42.52 -33.70
CA LYS A 1005 -58.90 42.77 -32.28
C LYS A 1005 -60.09 42.43 -31.38
N TYR A 1006 -59.81 41.71 -30.29
CA TYR A 1006 -60.71 41.60 -29.14
C TYR A 1006 -60.84 42.98 -28.45
N VAL A 1007 -62.06 43.46 -28.25
CA VAL A 1007 -62.35 44.73 -27.59
C VAL A 1007 -62.80 44.44 -26.16
N LYS A 1008 -62.13 45.02 -25.16
CA LYS A 1008 -62.64 45.07 -23.78
C LYS A 1008 -63.72 46.16 -23.67
N PRO A 1009 -64.84 45.94 -22.97
CA PRO A 1009 -65.76 47.03 -22.62
C PRO A 1009 -65.09 48.00 -21.63
N PRO A 1010 -65.42 49.30 -21.68
CA PRO A 1010 -64.88 50.32 -20.77
C PRO A 1010 -65.56 50.27 -19.39
N PRO A 1011 -64.89 50.74 -18.32
CA PRO A 1011 -65.52 51.00 -17.03
C PRO A 1011 -66.31 52.32 -17.04
N GLU A 1012 -67.31 52.40 -16.17
CA GLU A 1012 -68.12 53.60 -15.92
C GLU A 1012 -67.45 54.49 -14.86
N GLU A 1013 -67.32 55.79 -15.14
CA GLU A 1013 -67.04 56.85 -14.16
C GLU A 1013 -67.96 58.04 -14.47
N GLU A 1014 -68.87 58.37 -13.54
CA GLU A 1014 -69.69 59.57 -13.63
C GLU A 1014 -68.98 60.77 -12.97
N GLU A 1015 -68.89 61.87 -13.74
CA GLU A 1015 -68.93 63.28 -13.35
C GLU A 1015 -68.34 63.69 -11.98
N GLY A 1016 -67.31 64.53 -11.89
CA GLY A 1016 -67.03 65.73 -12.68
C GLY A 1016 -66.59 66.88 -11.77
N SER A 1017 -66.27 68.04 -12.36
CA SER A 1017 -65.87 69.32 -11.74
C SER A 1017 -64.46 69.47 -11.11
N ASP A 1018 -63.68 70.32 -11.78
CA ASP A 1018 -62.91 71.46 -11.26
C ASP A 1018 -61.66 71.29 -10.35
N LEU A 1019 -60.50 71.53 -10.98
CA LEU A 1019 -59.64 72.72 -10.82
C LEU A 1019 -59.67 73.52 -9.47
N PRO A 1020 -58.58 74.23 -9.11
CA PRO A 1020 -57.15 73.94 -9.31
C PRO A 1020 -56.24 74.39 -8.13
N LYS A 1021 -54.91 74.27 -8.32
CA LYS A 1021 -53.81 75.12 -7.77
C LYS A 1021 -53.43 75.07 -6.26
N GLU A 1022 -52.11 74.91 -6.10
CA GLU A 1022 -51.21 75.64 -5.18
C GLU A 1022 -51.44 75.56 -3.66
N ALA A 1023 -50.77 74.58 -3.04
CA ALA A 1023 -49.80 74.80 -1.94
C ALA A 1023 -48.74 73.68 -1.95
#